data_AF-A0A0N0XRL3-F1
#
_entry.id   AF-A0A0N0XRL3-F1
#
_cell.length_a   1.000
_cell.length_b   1.000
_cell.length_c   1.000
_cell.angle_alpha   90.00
_cell.angle_beta   90.00
_cell.angle_gamma   90.00
#
_symmetry.space_group_name_H-M   'P 1'
#
loop_
_entity.id
_entity.type
_entity.pdbx_description
1 polymer ?
#
loop_
_entity_poly.entity_id
_entity_poly.type
_entity_poly.pdbx_seq_one_letter_code
_entity_poly.pdbx_strand_id
1 'polypeptide(L)'
;MSEYDARGKVNRALLICVSDYSNLRPLPAVKDNAEALERVLTDPATDLFTRDEVRICTPQEPWEVEQALDEVAAEARGLLLVYFSGHGRVGSDGGNLQLMVGASERRHKTVSWQDLVLRYLDNARADRIVIILECCYAGNAGEAFYSSRKPMSLLMAAQPNRRIFSGDEPAGGSVFTRAVTRVLERGIADRQSVTFDDLVQELRAELADERTPMDDAWEPRSAKQNTTDDVILSFATPGARPPVPLRIRLRRWLNLLRAHWIRLLLILAIIFVPATGGIVLLNLPGDAPACRPALELRLLTAPEAEPALRQAAFDYEMSGANTRPLDGEGIGDHADGCRRAQITVYSAAKDQTDRGFAAAGRWQGEAQGAGSGTPDDQGTGPLYRPGPQPDLWIPESTADYDEARRGMPATGSPAALHNTGPVAYTPLVVGIPWAKRLNDVEPADASWRDLLAGTDGGHRRLKLLRPSPVLSGTGLLHTVGLYLAADGTAIGPSGTAPDPALADRAESRLSAPGSQYAGSTELLCSLRPGSDDPGGGAAAGSKDAGTSAPLVSEKSLADFNLGRATGSCPALASPLALGDRYVAYYPKNVPALDHPLIRVAWRGAADAAARQSAVERFAQWLRDPGGGQRTLSEQGYRGVSGNNGATPQPAKGSPLLDSRAETDPHARVVPFAADPDQVAKVLDGYNKAQKSSQLLILMDASTSMADGGKLPRALRAASRVMEMAGAHHTYGLWTFPDRERSDDRSAVRKAVPLGSTEPARGKAALERMSGGLVEHGAAMEEALTTAVRTMKKAGGTNNAIVLVLDEDDGGPGRAADVEKTLTGLLKDGPEVPVLTLAMGRSGCDTFALQWLAGTSNGRCVSDGPTAPDQLAGLVASIGAAAKEEQ
;
A
#
# COMPACT_ATOMS: atom_id res chain seq x y z
N MET A 1 0.73 19.72 -31.64
CA MET A 1 1.35 19.76 -30.30
C MET A 1 2.07 21.08 -30.18
N SER A 2 1.95 21.78 -29.05
CA SER A 2 2.68 23.04 -28.82
C SER A 2 4.10 22.75 -28.37
N GLU A 3 5.07 23.44 -28.95
CA GLU A 3 6.46 23.37 -28.49
C GLU A 3 6.64 24.30 -27.28
N TYR A 4 7.36 23.83 -26.26
CA TYR A 4 7.69 24.62 -25.07
C TYR A 4 9.13 25.16 -25.16
N ASP A 5 9.25 26.48 -25.38
CA ASP A 5 10.51 27.22 -25.32
C ASP A 5 10.78 27.71 -23.88
N ALA A 6 11.80 27.14 -23.25
CA ALA A 6 12.19 27.50 -21.88
C ALA A 6 13.08 28.76 -21.79
N ARG A 7 13.46 29.37 -22.91
CA ARG A 7 14.37 30.52 -22.90
C ARG A 7 13.74 31.73 -22.20
N GLY A 8 14.57 32.44 -21.43
CA GLY A 8 14.15 33.63 -20.68
C GLY A 8 13.45 33.34 -19.35
N LYS A 9 13.39 32.07 -18.91
CA LYS A 9 13.05 31.66 -17.54
C LYS A 9 14.32 31.21 -16.80
N VAL A 10 14.19 30.89 -15.50
CA VAL A 10 15.28 30.32 -14.71
C VAL A 10 15.26 28.82 -14.93
N ASN A 11 16.26 28.30 -15.64
CA ASN A 11 16.36 26.88 -15.96
C ASN A 11 17.39 26.21 -15.04
N ARG A 12 17.26 24.90 -14.84
CA ARG A 12 18.25 24.08 -14.11
C ARG A 12 18.45 22.75 -14.80
N ALA A 13 19.69 22.29 -14.85
CA ALA A 13 20.04 20.93 -15.22
C ALA A 13 20.82 20.27 -14.09
N LEU A 14 20.40 19.07 -13.68
CA LEU A 14 21.11 18.23 -12.72
C LEU A 14 21.62 16.98 -13.43
N LEU A 15 22.94 16.84 -13.53
CA LEU A 15 23.61 15.71 -14.16
C LEU A 15 24.19 14.81 -13.06
N ILE A 16 23.50 13.72 -12.73
CA ILE A 16 23.91 12.74 -11.73
C ILE A 16 24.67 11.62 -12.44
N CYS A 17 25.99 11.60 -12.31
CA CYS A 17 26.85 10.62 -12.98
C CYS A 17 27.71 9.90 -11.94
N VAL A 18 27.55 8.58 -11.83
CA VAL A 18 28.27 7.76 -10.85
C VAL A 18 29.15 6.75 -11.59
N SER A 19 30.44 7.10 -11.71
CA SER A 19 31.46 6.28 -12.38
C SER A 19 32.21 5.35 -11.43
N ASP A 20 32.51 5.84 -10.23
CA ASP A 20 33.34 5.15 -9.25
C ASP A 20 32.48 4.61 -8.10
N TYR A 21 32.67 3.33 -7.78
CA TYR A 21 31.92 2.63 -6.73
C TYR A 21 32.87 1.92 -5.77
N SER A 22 32.57 1.96 -4.47
CA SER A 22 33.38 1.27 -3.46
C SER A 22 33.19 -0.25 -3.50
N ASN A 23 31.97 -0.72 -3.83
CA ASN A 23 31.57 -2.12 -3.72
C ASN A 23 31.03 -2.73 -5.02
N LEU A 24 30.95 -1.93 -6.10
CA LEU A 24 30.45 -2.35 -7.42
C LEU A 24 31.54 -2.13 -8.47
N ARG A 25 31.34 -2.71 -9.67
CA ARG A 25 32.24 -2.49 -10.79
C ARG A 25 32.21 -1.01 -11.21
N PRO A 26 33.37 -0.35 -11.41
CA PRO A 26 33.40 1.01 -11.95
C PRO A 26 32.88 1.06 -13.39
N LEU A 27 32.40 2.23 -13.79
CA LEU A 27 31.83 2.53 -15.10
C LEU A 27 32.65 3.66 -15.77
N PRO A 28 33.82 3.37 -16.35
CA PRO A 28 34.74 4.39 -16.82
C PRO A 28 34.14 5.31 -17.90
N ALA A 29 33.29 4.80 -18.80
CA ALA A 29 32.62 5.63 -19.81
C ALA A 29 31.67 6.67 -19.20
N VAL A 30 31.09 6.41 -18.01
CA VAL A 30 30.18 7.35 -17.32
C VAL A 30 30.92 8.58 -16.82
N LYS A 31 32.24 8.49 -16.58
CA LYS A 31 33.07 9.61 -16.15
C LYS A 31 33.01 10.78 -17.15
N ASP A 32 33.00 10.46 -18.43
CA ASP A 32 33.00 11.45 -19.52
C ASP A 32 31.59 11.98 -19.82
N ASN A 33 30.52 11.29 -19.38
CA ASN A 33 29.13 11.65 -19.71
C ASN A 33 28.74 13.04 -19.17
N ALA A 34 29.11 13.34 -17.93
CA ALA A 34 28.76 14.61 -17.28
C ALA A 34 29.38 15.81 -18.01
N GLU A 35 30.68 15.72 -18.33
CA GLU A 35 31.42 16.77 -19.02
C GLU A 35 30.93 16.95 -20.46
N ALA A 36 30.64 15.85 -21.16
CA ALA A 36 30.09 15.89 -22.51
C ALA A 36 28.70 16.55 -22.56
N LEU A 37 27.81 16.21 -21.61
CA LEU A 37 26.48 16.81 -21.51
C LEU A 37 26.54 18.27 -21.06
N GLU A 38 27.36 18.65 -20.08
CA GLU A 38 27.53 20.06 -19.69
C GLU A 38 27.96 20.90 -20.91
N ARG A 39 28.96 20.42 -21.65
CA ARG A 39 29.47 21.09 -22.85
C ARG A 39 28.37 21.34 -23.87
N VAL A 40 27.57 20.32 -24.21
CA VAL A 40 26.51 20.44 -25.22
C VAL A 40 25.33 21.27 -24.72
N LEU A 41 24.91 21.11 -23.46
CA LEU A 41 23.79 21.86 -22.88
C LEU A 41 24.08 23.35 -22.75
N THR A 42 25.36 23.72 -22.60
CA THR A 42 25.84 25.10 -22.49
C THR A 42 26.37 25.68 -23.79
N ASP A 43 26.37 24.90 -24.88
CA ASP A 43 26.84 25.37 -26.18
C ASP A 43 25.94 26.52 -26.69
N PRO A 44 26.54 27.61 -27.24
CA PRO A 44 25.77 28.70 -27.83
C PRO A 44 24.80 28.29 -28.95
N ALA A 45 25.02 27.14 -29.59
CA ALA A 45 24.12 26.55 -30.58
C ALA A 45 22.83 26.00 -29.91
N THR A 46 22.95 25.38 -28.75
CA THR A 46 21.83 24.81 -27.99
C THR A 46 20.97 25.90 -27.35
N ASP A 47 21.57 27.03 -26.94
CA ASP A 47 20.91 28.25 -26.42
C ASP A 47 19.90 28.06 -25.26
N LEU A 48 20.02 27.00 -24.46
CA LEU A 48 19.03 26.63 -23.44
C LEU A 48 19.49 26.91 -22.00
N PHE A 49 20.68 26.43 -21.62
CA PHE A 49 21.26 26.58 -20.30
C PHE A 49 22.52 27.45 -20.34
N THR A 50 22.76 28.22 -19.28
CA THR A 50 24.11 28.76 -18.99
C THR A 50 24.88 27.82 -18.08
N ARG A 51 26.20 28.01 -17.97
CA ARG A 51 27.06 27.14 -17.16
C ARG A 51 26.66 27.09 -15.69
N ASP A 52 26.19 28.19 -15.12
CA ASP A 52 25.70 28.29 -13.75
C ASP A 52 24.30 27.65 -13.55
N GLU A 53 23.61 27.30 -14.62
CA GLU A 53 22.34 26.57 -14.57
C GLU A 53 22.53 25.04 -14.61
N VAL A 54 23.74 24.55 -14.91
CA VAL A 54 24.08 23.12 -14.94
C VAL A 54 24.84 22.74 -13.68
N ARG A 55 24.38 21.70 -12.98
CA ARG A 55 25.04 21.12 -11.82
C ARG A 55 25.40 19.68 -12.10
N ILE A 56 26.68 19.35 -11.94
CA ILE A 56 27.18 17.98 -11.96
C ILE A 56 27.18 17.45 -10.51
N CYS A 57 26.68 16.23 -10.32
CA CYS A 57 26.61 15.53 -9.05
C CYS A 57 27.18 14.12 -9.20
N THR A 58 28.20 13.79 -8.42
CA THR A 58 28.85 12.46 -8.39
C THR A 58 28.70 11.86 -6.99
N PRO A 59 27.46 11.46 -6.61
CA PRO A 59 27.13 11.13 -5.23
C PRO A 59 27.83 9.85 -4.75
N GLN A 60 28.42 9.91 -3.56
CA GLN A 60 28.86 8.75 -2.80
C GLN A 60 27.72 8.18 -1.95
N GLU A 61 26.84 9.03 -1.41
CA GLU A 61 25.76 8.61 -0.51
C GLU A 61 24.37 9.06 -1.00
N PRO A 62 23.28 8.36 -0.65
CA PRO A 62 21.92 8.69 -1.15
C PRO A 62 21.45 10.11 -0.80
N TRP A 63 21.84 10.62 0.37
CA TRP A 63 21.44 11.96 0.83
C TRP A 63 22.04 13.08 -0.04
N GLU A 64 23.15 12.84 -0.75
CA GLU A 64 23.73 13.83 -1.66
C GLU A 64 22.88 14.01 -2.92
N VAL A 65 22.22 12.95 -3.38
CA VAL A 65 21.23 13.00 -4.45
C VAL A 65 19.99 13.77 -3.99
N GLU A 66 19.51 13.47 -2.78
CA GLU A 66 18.38 14.15 -2.16
C GLU A 66 18.62 15.66 -2.06
N GLN A 67 19.78 16.05 -1.52
CA GLN A 67 20.18 17.46 -1.41
C GLN A 67 20.26 18.13 -2.78
N ALA A 68 20.89 17.48 -3.77
CA ALA A 68 21.03 18.06 -5.10
C ALA A 68 19.67 18.25 -5.79
N LEU A 69 18.74 17.30 -5.62
CA LEU A 69 17.37 17.38 -6.14
C LEU A 69 16.57 18.51 -5.47
N ASP A 70 16.64 18.65 -4.14
CA ASP A 70 15.96 19.70 -3.40
C ASP A 70 16.36 21.10 -3.90
N GLU A 71 17.66 21.33 -4.02
CA GLU A 71 18.20 22.62 -4.45
C GLU A 71 17.74 22.98 -5.88
N VAL A 72 17.88 22.08 -6.85
CA VAL A 72 17.47 22.39 -8.24
C VAL A 72 15.96 22.48 -8.40
N ALA A 73 15.19 21.67 -7.66
CA ALA A 73 13.72 21.71 -7.66
C ALA A 73 13.17 23.02 -7.09
N ALA A 74 13.83 23.56 -6.06
CA ALA A 74 13.50 24.84 -5.46
C ALA A 74 13.86 26.06 -6.33
N GLU A 75 14.90 25.95 -7.17
CA GLU A 75 15.40 27.05 -7.99
C GLU A 75 14.78 27.14 -9.39
N ALA A 76 14.50 26.00 -10.03
CA ALA A 76 13.97 25.96 -11.40
C ALA A 76 12.59 26.64 -11.49
N ARG A 77 12.38 27.43 -12.54
CA ARG A 77 11.09 28.08 -12.87
C ARG A 77 10.65 27.79 -14.29
N GLY A 78 11.58 27.61 -15.22
CA GLY A 78 11.29 27.24 -16.60
C GLY A 78 11.38 25.74 -16.81
N LEU A 79 12.55 25.29 -17.25
CA LEU A 79 12.87 23.88 -17.46
C LEU A 79 13.77 23.35 -16.34
N LEU A 80 13.40 22.20 -15.78
CA LEU A 80 14.28 21.36 -14.99
C LEU A 80 14.64 20.10 -15.79
N LEU A 81 15.92 19.93 -16.15
CA LEU A 81 16.45 18.72 -16.77
C LEU A 81 17.16 17.87 -15.71
N VAL A 82 16.78 16.61 -15.54
CA VAL A 82 17.47 15.66 -14.65
C VAL A 82 17.99 14.50 -15.47
N TYR A 83 19.30 14.29 -15.44
CA TYR A 83 19.95 13.18 -16.12
C TYR A 83 20.61 12.28 -15.07
N PHE A 84 20.39 10.97 -15.15
CA PHE A 84 21.06 9.98 -14.32
C PHE A 84 21.84 8.98 -15.18
N SER A 85 23.10 8.74 -14.83
CA SER A 85 23.93 7.69 -15.41
C SER A 85 24.72 6.94 -14.35
N GLY A 86 24.56 5.63 -14.33
CA GLY A 86 25.18 4.75 -13.33
C GLY A 86 24.54 3.37 -13.27
N HIS A 87 24.82 2.63 -12.20
CA HIS A 87 24.16 1.35 -11.95
C HIS A 87 22.70 1.57 -11.56
N GLY A 88 21.83 0.70 -12.09
CA GLY A 88 20.43 0.60 -11.74
C GLY A 88 20.08 -0.83 -11.38
N ARG A 89 19.16 -1.02 -10.44
CA ARG A 89 18.59 -2.33 -10.12
C ARG A 89 17.08 -2.23 -9.92
N VAL A 90 16.43 -3.37 -9.89
CA VAL A 90 15.02 -3.48 -9.50
C VAL A 90 14.92 -3.90 -8.03
N GLY A 91 13.91 -3.39 -7.33
CA GLY A 91 13.52 -3.81 -5.99
C GLY A 91 13.21 -5.31 -5.91
N SER A 92 13.11 -5.85 -4.69
CA SER A 92 12.83 -7.29 -4.48
C SER A 92 11.43 -7.72 -4.94
N ASP A 93 10.52 -6.76 -5.16
CA ASP A 93 9.18 -6.93 -5.72
C ASP A 93 9.16 -6.97 -7.26
N GLY A 94 10.29 -6.71 -7.92
CA GLY A 94 10.39 -6.70 -9.38
C GLY A 94 9.83 -5.43 -10.04
N GLY A 95 9.36 -4.45 -9.27
CA GLY A 95 8.69 -3.25 -9.79
C GLY A 95 9.56 -1.99 -9.71
N ASN A 96 10.06 -1.65 -8.52
CA ASN A 96 10.63 -0.32 -8.29
C ASN A 96 12.10 -0.18 -8.76
N LEU A 97 12.40 0.84 -9.56
CA LEU A 97 13.77 1.18 -9.97
C LEU A 97 14.54 1.81 -8.80
N GLN A 98 15.75 1.30 -8.57
CA GLN A 98 16.69 1.80 -7.56
C GLN A 98 17.96 2.28 -8.26
N LEU A 99 18.27 3.56 -8.07
CA LEU A 99 19.47 4.21 -8.60
C LEU A 99 20.62 4.02 -7.60
N MET A 100 21.80 3.65 -8.10
CA MET A 100 22.98 3.42 -7.25
C MET A 100 23.87 4.66 -7.16
N VAL A 101 24.37 4.94 -5.96
CA VAL A 101 25.42 5.92 -5.63
C VAL A 101 26.78 5.23 -5.37
N GLY A 102 27.88 5.97 -5.23
CA GLY A 102 29.23 5.42 -5.12
C GLY A 102 29.43 4.39 -3.99
N ALA A 103 28.84 4.63 -2.81
CA ALA A 103 28.92 3.71 -1.67
C ALA A 103 27.89 2.56 -1.73
N SER A 104 27.12 2.43 -2.81
CA SER A 104 26.06 1.41 -2.92
C SER A 104 26.60 0.00 -2.79
N GLU A 105 25.82 -0.84 -2.12
CA GLU A 105 26.01 -2.29 -2.06
C GLU A 105 24.85 -2.99 -2.76
N ARG A 106 24.93 -4.31 -2.94
CA ARG A 106 23.93 -5.10 -3.69
C ARG A 106 22.46 -4.84 -3.27
N ARG A 107 22.20 -4.44 -2.02
CA ARG A 107 20.84 -4.17 -1.50
C ARG A 107 20.70 -2.90 -0.63
N HIS A 108 21.78 -2.18 -0.37
CA HIS A 108 21.79 -1.06 0.59
C HIS A 108 22.32 0.22 -0.06
N LYS A 109 21.99 1.36 0.55
CA LYS A 109 22.40 2.71 0.11
C LYS A 109 22.00 3.01 -1.34
N THR A 110 20.73 2.82 -1.67
CA THR A 110 20.18 3.13 -2.99
C THR A 110 19.18 4.27 -2.92
N VAL A 111 18.98 4.94 -4.05
CA VAL A 111 17.99 6.00 -4.20
C VAL A 111 16.76 5.43 -4.92
N SER A 112 15.61 5.45 -4.24
CA SER A 112 14.34 5.00 -4.81
C SER A 112 13.86 5.97 -5.88
N TRP A 113 13.64 5.49 -7.10
CA TRP A 113 13.04 6.29 -8.17
C TRP A 113 11.66 6.80 -7.77
N GLN A 114 10.79 5.89 -7.31
CA GLN A 114 9.41 6.20 -6.97
C GLN A 114 9.28 7.04 -5.69
N ASP A 115 9.96 6.66 -4.62
CA ASP A 115 9.69 7.23 -3.29
C ASP A 115 10.49 8.50 -3.00
N LEU A 116 11.66 8.65 -3.65
CA LEU A 116 12.55 9.78 -3.45
C LEU A 116 12.57 10.69 -4.67
N VAL A 117 13.04 10.20 -5.83
CA VAL A 117 13.26 11.08 -7.00
C VAL A 117 11.97 11.74 -7.45
N LEU A 118 10.92 10.96 -7.72
CA LEU A 118 9.63 11.51 -8.17
C LEU A 118 9.03 12.48 -7.16
N ARG A 119 9.17 12.23 -5.86
CA ARG A 119 8.68 13.12 -4.80
C ARG A 119 9.30 14.53 -4.89
N TYR A 120 10.59 14.65 -5.17
CA TYR A 120 11.24 15.96 -5.34
C TYR A 120 10.79 16.64 -6.62
N LEU A 121 10.73 15.90 -7.72
CA LEU A 121 10.32 16.45 -9.01
C LEU A 121 8.86 16.91 -9.01
N ASP A 122 7.96 16.20 -8.33
CA ASP A 122 6.57 16.59 -8.18
C ASP A 122 6.37 17.87 -7.37
N ASN A 123 7.31 18.19 -6.49
CA ASN A 123 7.32 19.44 -5.72
C ASN A 123 8.13 20.56 -6.38
N ALA A 124 8.77 20.29 -7.53
CA ALA A 124 9.58 21.28 -8.21
C ALA A 124 8.74 22.47 -8.70
N ARG A 125 9.39 23.65 -8.70
CA ARG A 125 8.78 24.91 -9.14
C ARG A 125 8.93 25.16 -10.64
N ALA A 126 9.49 24.21 -11.39
CA ALA A 126 9.64 24.28 -12.83
C ALA A 126 8.29 24.15 -13.53
N ASP A 127 8.15 24.85 -14.66
CA ASP A 127 6.99 24.73 -15.55
C ASP A 127 7.00 23.38 -16.29
N ARG A 128 8.17 22.93 -16.73
CA ARG A 128 8.37 21.63 -17.40
C ARG A 128 9.57 20.91 -16.83
N ILE A 129 9.47 19.59 -16.73
CA ILE A 129 10.56 18.73 -16.24
C ILE A 129 10.87 17.69 -17.31
N VAL A 130 12.15 17.52 -17.64
CA VAL A 130 12.63 16.47 -18.54
C VAL A 130 13.59 15.58 -17.77
N ILE A 131 13.38 14.27 -17.85
CA ILE A 131 14.16 13.28 -17.12
C ILE A 131 14.74 12.30 -18.13
N ILE A 132 16.03 12.02 -18.01
CA ILE A 132 16.74 11.06 -18.86
C ILE A 132 17.46 10.07 -17.95
N LEU A 133 17.05 8.80 -18.00
CA LEU A 133 17.59 7.72 -17.19
C LEU A 133 18.43 6.77 -18.04
N GLU A 134 19.74 6.77 -17.80
CA GLU A 134 20.69 5.86 -18.41
C GLU A 134 21.23 4.87 -17.38
N CYS A 135 20.50 3.78 -17.15
CA CYS A 135 20.95 2.69 -16.29
C CYS A 135 20.27 1.38 -16.67
N CYS A 136 20.79 0.26 -16.13
CA CYS A 136 20.09 -1.01 -16.22
C CYS A 136 18.69 -0.89 -15.59
N TYR A 137 17.69 -1.47 -16.25
CA TYR A 137 16.30 -1.46 -15.81
C TYR A 137 15.63 -0.08 -15.80
N ALA A 138 16.19 0.91 -16.49
CA ALA A 138 15.61 2.25 -16.60
C ALA A 138 14.13 2.22 -17.02
N GLY A 139 13.71 1.25 -17.85
CA GLY A 139 12.32 1.10 -18.27
C GLY A 139 11.32 0.83 -17.13
N ASN A 140 11.77 0.30 -15.99
CA ASN A 140 10.93 0.08 -14.80
C ASN A 140 10.50 1.40 -14.14
N ALA A 141 11.15 2.51 -14.48
CA ALA A 141 10.72 3.84 -14.04
C ALA A 141 9.34 4.24 -14.57
N GLY A 142 8.91 3.67 -15.71
CA GLY A 142 7.75 4.11 -16.46
C GLY A 142 6.42 3.98 -15.71
N GLU A 143 6.23 2.93 -14.91
CA GLU A 143 4.98 2.70 -14.18
C GLU A 143 4.76 3.76 -13.10
N ALA A 144 5.73 3.94 -12.21
CA ALA A 144 5.69 4.94 -11.14
C ALA A 144 5.60 6.37 -11.70
N PHE A 145 6.17 6.64 -12.88
CA PHE A 145 6.17 7.96 -13.50
C PHE A 145 4.76 8.53 -13.75
N TYR A 146 3.76 7.68 -14.03
CA TYR A 146 2.37 8.11 -14.26
C TYR A 146 1.65 8.57 -12.99
N SER A 147 2.21 8.35 -11.80
CA SER A 147 1.69 8.90 -10.54
C SER A 147 2.06 10.37 -10.30
N SER A 148 2.97 10.91 -11.12
CA SER A 148 3.45 12.29 -11.00
C SER A 148 2.35 13.29 -11.33
N ARG A 149 2.30 14.42 -10.61
CA ARG A 149 1.32 15.51 -10.78
C ARG A 149 1.86 16.68 -11.62
N LYS A 150 3.16 16.78 -11.84
CA LYS A 150 3.74 17.84 -12.68
C LYS A 150 3.75 17.49 -14.18
N PRO A 151 3.77 18.50 -15.06
CA PRO A 151 4.06 18.34 -16.48
C PRO A 151 5.51 17.84 -16.70
N MET A 152 5.68 16.54 -16.98
CA MET A 152 6.99 15.90 -17.11
C MET A 152 7.12 15.05 -18.38
N SER A 153 8.34 14.93 -18.89
CA SER A 153 8.73 14.00 -19.95
C SER A 153 9.88 13.11 -19.48
N LEU A 154 9.77 11.80 -19.65
CA LEU A 154 10.73 10.80 -19.22
C LEU A 154 11.27 10.01 -20.41
N LEU A 155 12.59 10.01 -20.60
CA LEU A 155 13.32 9.15 -21.54
C LEU A 155 14.12 8.11 -20.73
N MET A 156 13.92 6.84 -21.08
CA MET A 156 14.57 5.70 -20.44
C MET A 156 15.45 5.02 -21.49
N ALA A 157 16.73 4.84 -21.16
CA ALA A 157 17.69 4.26 -22.08
C ALA A 157 17.37 2.82 -22.47
N ALA A 158 16.56 2.08 -21.68
CA ALA A 158 16.20 0.70 -21.97
C ALA A 158 14.73 0.40 -21.71
N GLN A 159 14.27 -0.73 -22.27
CA GLN A 159 12.98 -1.33 -21.97
C GLN A 159 12.92 -1.83 -20.50
N PRO A 160 11.70 -2.01 -19.94
CA PRO A 160 11.55 -2.62 -18.63
C PRO A 160 12.24 -3.99 -18.56
N ASN A 161 12.88 -4.27 -17.44
CA ASN A 161 13.60 -5.51 -17.14
C ASN A 161 14.81 -5.81 -18.05
N ARG A 162 15.30 -4.82 -18.82
CA ARG A 162 16.50 -4.97 -19.68
C ARG A 162 17.72 -4.26 -19.11
N ARG A 163 18.89 -4.86 -19.33
CA ARG A 163 20.19 -4.29 -18.97
C ARG A 163 20.76 -3.51 -20.16
N ILE A 164 21.57 -2.50 -19.87
CA ILE A 164 22.39 -1.80 -20.87
C ILE A 164 23.88 -2.08 -20.60
N PHE A 165 24.74 -1.66 -21.52
CA PHE A 165 26.18 -1.92 -21.45
C PHE A 165 26.83 -1.38 -20.17
N SER A 166 27.91 -2.06 -19.76
CA SER A 166 28.58 -1.91 -18.47
C SER A 166 29.57 -0.73 -18.39
N GLY A 167 29.50 0.25 -19.28
CA GLY A 167 30.39 1.42 -19.23
C GLY A 167 31.84 1.12 -19.62
N ASP A 168 32.11 -0.03 -20.24
CA ASP A 168 33.44 -0.48 -20.69
C ASP A 168 33.78 0.03 -22.11
N GLU A 169 32.93 0.89 -22.69
CA GLU A 169 33.11 1.44 -24.03
C GLU A 169 34.33 2.38 -24.15
N PRO A 170 34.86 2.60 -25.39
CA PRO A 170 35.98 3.51 -25.61
C PRO A 170 35.71 4.93 -25.08
N ALA A 171 36.79 5.63 -24.70
CA ALA A 171 36.76 6.99 -24.15
C ALA A 171 35.92 7.96 -24.99
N GLY A 172 35.20 8.87 -24.33
CA GLY A 172 34.28 9.83 -24.96
C GLY A 172 32.80 9.64 -24.63
N GLY A 173 32.48 9.02 -23.48
CA GLY A 173 31.11 8.82 -22.99
C GLY A 173 30.47 7.50 -23.45
N SER A 174 29.38 7.07 -22.82
CA SER A 174 28.65 5.84 -23.18
C SER A 174 28.00 5.91 -24.57
N VAL A 175 27.64 4.75 -25.14
CA VAL A 175 26.96 4.69 -26.47
C VAL A 175 25.70 5.57 -26.49
N PHE A 176 24.86 5.44 -25.46
CA PHE A 176 23.62 6.20 -25.36
C PHE A 176 23.87 7.71 -25.22
N THR A 177 24.80 8.12 -24.35
CA THR A 177 25.10 9.56 -24.16
C THR A 177 25.76 10.20 -25.38
N ARG A 178 26.60 9.46 -26.12
CA ARG A 178 27.16 9.96 -27.38
C ARG A 178 26.08 10.20 -28.44
N ALA A 179 25.05 9.34 -28.49
CA ALA A 179 23.91 9.56 -29.37
C ALA A 179 23.12 10.81 -28.93
N VAL A 180 22.80 10.93 -27.63
CA VAL A 180 22.09 12.11 -27.08
C VAL A 180 22.84 13.41 -27.39
N THR A 181 24.12 13.48 -27.04
CA THR A 181 24.95 14.67 -27.25
C THR A 181 25.08 15.02 -28.73
N ARG A 182 25.22 14.03 -29.61
CA ARG A 182 25.29 14.25 -31.06
C ARG A 182 24.02 14.85 -31.62
N VAL A 183 22.84 14.33 -31.24
CA VAL A 183 21.55 14.87 -31.68
C VAL A 183 21.37 16.30 -31.21
N LEU A 184 21.66 16.58 -29.93
CA LEU A 184 21.53 17.93 -29.36
C LEU A 184 22.56 18.93 -29.93
N GLU A 185 23.77 18.50 -30.26
CA GLU A 185 24.85 19.35 -30.78
C GLU A 185 24.70 19.65 -32.27
N ARG A 186 24.30 18.67 -33.08
CA ARG A 186 24.17 18.82 -34.55
C ARG A 186 22.81 19.34 -34.99
N GLY A 187 21.77 19.08 -34.20
CA GLY A 187 20.40 19.28 -34.62
C GLY A 187 19.95 18.25 -35.66
N ILE A 188 18.69 18.37 -36.08
CA ILE A 188 18.06 17.50 -37.08
C ILE A 188 17.85 18.31 -38.37
N ALA A 189 18.11 17.69 -39.53
CA ALA A 189 17.88 18.33 -40.82
C ALA A 189 16.41 18.78 -40.94
N ASP A 190 16.19 19.94 -41.55
CA ASP A 190 14.86 20.54 -41.77
C ASP A 190 14.07 20.88 -40.48
N ARG A 191 14.70 20.80 -39.29
CA ARG A 191 14.14 21.27 -38.02
C ARG A 191 14.87 22.52 -37.52
N GLN A 192 14.12 23.44 -36.90
CA GLN A 192 14.67 24.68 -36.32
C GLN A 192 15.20 24.48 -34.89
N SER A 193 14.78 23.39 -34.25
CA SER A 193 15.16 22.98 -32.90
C SER A 193 14.94 21.49 -32.74
N VAL A 194 15.64 20.88 -31.78
CA VAL A 194 15.41 19.50 -31.33
C VAL A 194 14.48 19.53 -30.12
N THR A 195 13.34 18.87 -30.23
CA THR A 195 12.42 18.65 -29.12
C THR A 195 12.69 17.34 -28.39
N PHE A 196 11.98 17.10 -27.29
CA PHE A 196 12.03 15.82 -26.58
C PHE A 196 11.57 14.66 -27.45
N ASP A 197 10.45 14.77 -28.18
CA ASP A 197 10.00 13.68 -29.06
C ASP A 197 10.95 13.47 -30.25
N ASP A 198 11.52 14.54 -30.81
CA ASP A 198 12.54 14.46 -31.85
C ASP A 198 13.78 13.70 -31.34
N LEU A 199 14.27 14.03 -30.13
CA LEU A 199 15.37 13.31 -29.49
C LEU A 199 15.04 11.82 -29.30
N VAL A 200 13.84 11.48 -28.83
CA VAL A 200 13.40 10.09 -28.68
C VAL A 200 13.41 9.34 -30.01
N GLN A 201 12.92 9.97 -31.08
CA GLN A 201 12.85 9.35 -32.41
C GLN A 201 14.24 9.09 -32.98
N GLU A 202 15.13 10.09 -32.95
CA GLU A 202 16.50 9.95 -33.43
C GLU A 202 17.28 8.89 -32.66
N LEU A 203 17.13 8.83 -31.33
CA LEU A 203 17.78 7.80 -30.51
C LEU A 203 17.29 6.39 -30.84
N ARG A 204 15.99 6.21 -31.10
CA ARG A 204 15.46 4.91 -31.54
C ARG A 204 15.99 4.51 -32.91
N ALA A 205 16.14 5.47 -33.83
CA ALA A 205 16.71 5.21 -35.14
C ALA A 205 18.21 4.85 -35.06
N GLU A 206 18.99 5.60 -34.27
CA GLU A 206 20.43 5.38 -34.13
C GLU A 206 20.76 4.05 -33.42
N LEU A 207 19.93 3.63 -32.46
CA LEU A 207 20.15 2.42 -31.66
C LEU A 207 19.44 1.16 -32.19
N ALA A 208 18.64 1.26 -33.26
CA ALA A 208 17.85 0.14 -33.80
C ALA A 208 18.69 -1.10 -34.16
N ASP A 209 19.89 -0.87 -34.68
CA ASP A 209 20.82 -1.93 -35.09
C ASP A 209 21.72 -2.40 -33.93
N GLU A 210 21.69 -1.72 -32.79
CA GLU A 210 22.42 -2.11 -31.59
C GLU A 210 21.68 -3.20 -30.81
N ARG A 211 22.43 -3.97 -30.02
CA ARG A 211 21.89 -5.03 -29.16
C ARG A 211 22.25 -4.75 -27.71
N THR A 212 21.35 -5.07 -26.79
CA THR A 212 21.64 -5.00 -25.35
C THR A 212 22.55 -6.16 -24.93
N PRO A 213 23.19 -6.13 -23.75
CA PRO A 213 23.92 -7.29 -23.20
C PRO A 213 23.10 -8.56 -23.01
N MET A 214 21.78 -8.49 -23.20
CA MET A 214 20.84 -9.62 -23.14
C MET A 214 20.45 -10.12 -24.54
N ASP A 215 21.11 -9.63 -25.59
CA ASP A 215 20.89 -9.98 -27.00
C ASP A 215 19.52 -9.54 -27.58
N ASP A 216 18.79 -8.68 -26.85
CA ASP A 216 17.59 -8.01 -27.37
C ASP A 216 17.95 -6.75 -28.17
N ALA A 217 17.05 -6.31 -29.07
CA ALA A 217 17.17 -5.00 -29.73
C ALA A 217 17.20 -3.86 -28.69
N TRP A 218 18.09 -2.88 -28.86
CA TRP A 218 18.19 -1.74 -27.95
C TRP A 218 17.14 -0.67 -28.31
N GLU A 219 16.02 -0.65 -27.57
CA GLU A 219 14.92 0.29 -27.83
C GLU A 219 14.68 1.23 -26.64
N PRO A 220 15.12 2.50 -26.71
CA PRO A 220 14.79 3.50 -25.71
C PRO A 220 13.28 3.70 -25.56
N ARG A 221 12.81 3.80 -24.31
CA ARG A 221 11.40 4.04 -23.96
C ARG A 221 11.19 5.50 -23.59
N SER A 222 9.99 6.01 -23.84
CA SER A 222 9.61 7.36 -23.45
C SER A 222 8.21 7.37 -22.85
N ALA A 223 7.96 8.31 -21.95
CA ALA A 223 6.66 8.59 -21.36
C ALA A 223 6.50 10.11 -21.16
N LYS A 224 5.26 10.60 -21.25
CA LYS A 224 4.87 11.97 -20.90
C LYS A 224 3.73 11.91 -19.89
N GLN A 225 3.74 12.81 -18.90
CA GLN A 225 2.74 12.88 -17.84
C GLN A 225 2.31 14.33 -17.62
N ASN A 226 1.00 14.57 -17.57
CA ASN A 226 0.39 15.90 -17.41
C ASN A 226 0.90 16.98 -18.38
N THR A 227 1.33 16.58 -19.58
CA THR A 227 1.75 17.49 -20.65
C THR A 227 1.47 16.91 -22.02
N THR A 228 0.95 17.73 -22.91
CA THR A 228 0.89 17.47 -24.37
C THR A 228 1.91 18.31 -25.13
N ASP A 229 2.63 19.19 -24.42
CA ASP A 229 3.68 20.02 -25.01
C ASP A 229 4.91 19.19 -25.29
N ASP A 230 5.63 19.57 -26.35
CA ASP A 230 6.92 19.00 -26.66
C ASP A 230 8.03 19.99 -26.27
N VAL A 231 8.91 19.55 -25.37
CA VAL A 231 9.89 20.46 -24.75
C VAL A 231 11.07 20.63 -25.69
N ILE A 232 11.44 21.87 -26.01
CA ILE A 232 12.65 22.14 -26.79
C ILE A 232 13.89 21.89 -25.93
N LEU A 233 14.78 21.02 -26.40
CA LEU A 233 16.02 20.63 -25.73
C LEU A 233 17.28 21.21 -26.40
N SER A 234 17.20 21.61 -27.67
CA SER A 234 18.29 22.30 -28.36
C SER A 234 17.78 23.18 -29.50
N PHE A 235 18.41 24.34 -29.70
CA PHE A 235 18.22 25.18 -30.89
C PHE A 235 19.30 24.95 -31.96
N ALA A 236 20.14 23.93 -31.80
CA ALA A 236 21.09 23.54 -32.83
C ALA A 236 20.33 23.08 -34.08
N THR A 237 20.74 23.60 -35.23
CA THR A 237 20.21 23.23 -36.54
C THR A 237 21.35 23.22 -37.56
N PRO A 238 21.35 22.29 -38.53
CA PRO A 238 22.27 22.32 -39.67
C PRO A 238 22.07 23.55 -40.59
N GLY A 239 20.93 24.27 -40.47
CA GLY A 239 20.57 25.42 -41.29
C GLY A 239 20.86 26.81 -40.67
N ALA A 240 20.25 27.86 -41.22
CA ALA A 240 20.40 29.24 -40.71
C ALA A 240 19.67 29.43 -39.37
N ARG A 241 20.41 29.84 -38.33
CA ARG A 241 19.88 29.99 -36.97
C ARG A 241 18.81 31.09 -36.87
N PRO A 242 17.66 30.82 -36.24
CA PRO A 242 16.70 31.87 -35.92
C PRO A 242 17.28 32.85 -34.88
N PRO A 243 17.08 34.17 -35.03
CA PRO A 243 17.64 35.15 -34.10
C PRO A 243 17.01 35.04 -32.71
N VAL A 244 17.84 35.01 -31.66
CA VAL A 244 17.38 35.04 -30.27
C VAL A 244 16.63 36.37 -30.01
N PRO A 245 15.37 36.33 -29.52
CA PRO A 245 14.61 37.54 -29.24
C PRO A 245 15.35 38.51 -28.30
N LEU A 246 15.37 39.81 -28.65
CA LEU A 246 16.03 40.88 -27.87
C LEU A 246 15.61 40.90 -26.38
N ARG A 247 14.33 40.57 -26.09
CA ARG A 247 13.81 40.49 -24.71
C ARG A 247 14.48 39.40 -23.87
N ILE A 248 14.88 38.28 -24.49
CA ILE A 248 15.53 37.14 -23.82
C ILE A 248 17.00 37.48 -23.53
N ARG A 249 17.69 38.13 -24.48
CA ARG A 249 19.07 38.63 -24.29
C ARG A 249 19.19 39.64 -23.13
N LEU A 250 18.28 40.61 -23.06
CA LEU A 250 18.27 41.59 -21.95
C LEU A 250 17.99 40.93 -20.59
N ARG A 251 17.07 39.96 -20.53
CA ARG A 251 16.69 39.30 -19.27
C ARG A 251 17.79 38.38 -18.72
N ARG A 252 18.52 37.65 -19.58
CA ARG A 252 19.70 36.87 -19.17
C ARG A 252 20.81 37.78 -18.64
N TRP A 253 21.06 38.93 -19.29
CA TRP A 253 22.07 39.89 -18.85
C TRP A 253 21.74 40.54 -17.49
N LEU A 254 20.47 40.87 -17.24
CA LEU A 254 19.98 41.40 -15.97
C LEU A 254 20.10 40.39 -14.80
N ASN A 255 19.86 39.10 -15.04
CA ASN A 255 19.95 38.06 -14.01
C ASN A 255 21.41 37.78 -13.59
N LEU A 256 22.35 37.79 -14.54
CA LEU A 256 23.78 37.62 -14.28
C LEU A 256 24.34 38.75 -13.40
N LEU A 257 23.95 40.00 -13.67
CA LEU A 257 24.33 41.15 -12.83
C LEU A 257 23.77 41.01 -11.41
N ARG A 258 22.51 40.60 -11.25
CA ARG A 258 21.85 40.47 -9.94
C ARG A 258 22.51 39.41 -9.05
N ALA A 259 22.91 38.28 -9.62
CA ALA A 259 23.63 37.22 -8.91
C ALA A 259 25.04 37.66 -8.46
N HIS A 260 25.73 38.47 -9.28
CA HIS A 260 27.06 38.99 -8.96
C HIS A 260 27.04 39.96 -7.75
N TRP A 261 26.02 40.83 -7.67
CA TRP A 261 25.84 41.75 -6.54
C TRP A 261 25.46 41.05 -5.22
N ILE A 262 24.68 39.96 -5.28
CA ILE A 262 24.34 39.14 -4.09
C ILE A 262 25.57 38.40 -3.55
N ARG A 263 26.43 37.87 -4.43
CA ARG A 263 27.69 37.22 -4.03
C ARG A 263 28.68 38.19 -3.38
N LEU A 264 28.77 39.43 -3.87
CA LEU A 264 29.59 40.48 -3.25
C LEU A 264 29.13 40.82 -1.82
N LEU A 265 27.81 40.87 -1.58
CA LEU A 265 27.25 41.09 -0.25
C LEU A 265 27.48 39.90 0.70
N LEU A 266 27.42 38.66 0.19
CA LEU A 266 27.73 37.46 0.97
C LEU A 266 29.21 37.35 1.33
N ILE A 267 30.12 37.73 0.42
CA ILE A 267 31.57 37.79 0.72
C ILE A 267 31.85 38.83 1.81
N LEU A 268 31.15 39.97 1.81
CA LEU A 268 31.25 40.96 2.87
C LEU A 268 30.76 40.43 4.24
N ALA A 269 29.75 39.55 4.24
CA ALA A 269 29.24 38.88 5.44
C ALA A 269 30.20 37.78 5.94
N ILE A 270 30.87 37.06 5.03
CA ILE A 270 31.85 36.00 5.35
C ILE A 270 33.13 36.59 5.97
N ILE A 271 33.50 37.83 5.66
CA ILE A 271 34.66 38.50 6.26
C ILE A 271 34.38 38.97 7.70
N PHE A 272 33.13 39.28 8.06
CA PHE A 272 32.77 39.80 9.40
C PHE A 272 32.39 38.75 10.45
N VAL A 273 32.12 37.51 10.05
CA VAL A 273 31.66 36.44 10.97
C VAL A 273 32.78 35.57 11.61
N PRO A 274 34.03 35.46 11.13
CA PRO A 274 35.00 34.50 11.68
C PRO A 274 35.76 35.05 12.91
N ALA A 275 35.12 35.88 13.73
CA ALA A 275 35.65 36.26 15.04
C ALA A 275 35.25 35.28 16.18
N THR A 276 34.42 34.26 15.90
CA THR A 276 33.89 33.36 16.95
C THR A 276 34.07 31.85 16.71
N GLY A 277 34.51 31.41 15.52
CA GLY A 277 34.50 29.98 15.13
C GLY A 277 35.81 29.20 15.32
N GLY A 278 36.83 29.76 15.96
CA GLY A 278 38.20 29.18 15.97
C GLY A 278 38.48 28.04 16.95
N ILE A 279 37.52 27.58 17.76
CA ILE A 279 37.81 26.67 18.89
C ILE A 279 37.35 25.21 18.67
N VAL A 280 36.57 24.90 17.63
CA VAL A 280 35.96 23.55 17.52
C VAL A 280 36.80 22.55 16.70
N LEU A 281 37.84 23.00 15.98
CA LEU A 281 38.57 22.14 15.04
C LEU A 281 39.69 21.26 15.64
N LEU A 282 39.77 21.12 16.98
CA LEU A 282 40.82 20.34 17.65
C LEU A 282 40.33 19.06 18.35
N ASN A 283 39.08 18.62 18.13
CA ASN A 283 38.56 17.35 18.67
C ASN A 283 37.73 16.58 17.63
N LEU A 284 38.36 16.05 16.60
CA LEU A 284 37.75 15.00 15.76
C LEU A 284 38.08 13.62 16.36
N PRO A 285 37.09 12.80 16.76
CA PRO A 285 37.31 11.42 17.16
C PRO A 285 37.68 10.56 15.93
N GLY A 286 38.52 9.54 16.15
CA GLY A 286 39.06 8.65 15.12
C GLY A 286 38.04 7.76 14.41
N ASP A 287 38.56 7.00 13.44
CA ASP A 287 37.84 6.11 12.51
C ASP A 287 36.66 5.35 13.15
N ALA A 288 35.49 5.47 12.53
CA ALA A 288 34.28 4.77 12.97
C ALA A 288 34.45 3.24 12.87
N PRO A 289 34.07 2.47 13.90
CA PRO A 289 34.21 1.02 13.89
C PRO A 289 33.29 0.37 12.85
N ALA A 290 33.79 -0.67 12.17
CA ALA A 290 33.02 -1.46 11.20
C ALA A 290 31.90 -2.25 11.91
N CYS A 291 30.65 -1.82 11.76
CA CYS A 291 29.50 -2.51 12.33
C CYS A 291 29.26 -3.87 11.65
N ARG A 292 28.93 -4.90 12.44
CA ARG A 292 28.42 -6.18 11.91
C ARG A 292 26.96 -6.01 11.43
N PRO A 293 26.49 -6.81 10.45
CA PRO A 293 25.08 -6.82 10.06
C PRO A 293 24.18 -7.11 11.26
N ALA A 294 23.11 -6.32 11.40
CA ALA A 294 22.12 -6.50 12.46
C ALA A 294 21.34 -7.80 12.26
N LEU A 295 20.92 -8.44 13.35
CA LEU A 295 20.05 -9.61 13.30
C LEU A 295 18.65 -9.20 12.80
N GLU A 296 18.22 -9.75 11.67
CA GLU A 296 16.86 -9.51 11.17
C GLU A 296 15.83 -10.35 11.94
N LEU A 297 14.86 -9.67 12.55
CA LEU A 297 13.66 -10.23 13.17
C LEU A 297 12.45 -9.92 12.29
N ARG A 298 11.55 -10.88 12.16
CA ARG A 298 10.31 -10.76 11.38
C ARG A 298 9.13 -10.68 12.34
N LEU A 299 8.48 -9.53 12.39
CA LEU A 299 7.29 -9.27 13.21
C LEU A 299 6.03 -9.38 12.35
N LEU A 300 5.20 -10.37 12.67
CA LEU A 300 3.84 -10.51 12.12
C LEU A 300 2.86 -9.74 13.00
N THR A 301 1.89 -9.06 12.39
CA THR A 301 0.79 -8.39 13.10
C THR A 301 -0.49 -8.36 12.26
N ALA A 302 -1.60 -7.94 12.84
CA ALA A 302 -2.80 -7.60 12.08
C ALA A 302 -2.61 -6.30 11.27
N PRO A 303 -3.31 -6.13 10.12
CA PRO A 303 -3.21 -4.94 9.27
C PRO A 303 -3.49 -3.62 10.00
N GLU A 304 -4.47 -3.61 10.92
CA GLU A 304 -4.84 -2.43 11.71
C GLU A 304 -3.70 -1.91 12.61
N ALA A 305 -2.88 -2.82 13.16
CA ALA A 305 -1.77 -2.48 14.04
C ALA A 305 -0.43 -2.28 13.32
N GLU A 306 -0.32 -2.70 12.05
CA GLU A 306 0.92 -2.66 11.27
C GLU A 306 1.57 -1.28 11.21
N PRO A 307 0.88 -0.17 10.89
CA PRO A 307 1.53 1.13 10.77
C PRO A 307 2.16 1.58 12.10
N ALA A 308 1.47 1.35 13.22
CA ALA A 308 1.96 1.72 14.54
C ALA A 308 3.14 0.85 14.99
N LEU A 309 3.08 -0.45 14.73
CA LEU A 309 4.18 -1.37 15.06
C LEU A 309 5.39 -1.20 14.12
N ARG A 310 5.19 -0.77 12.87
CA ARG A 310 6.27 -0.36 11.98
C ARG A 310 7.00 0.87 12.51
N GLN A 311 6.25 1.86 13.01
CA GLN A 311 6.86 3.02 13.67
C GLN A 311 7.60 2.61 14.95
N ALA A 312 7.01 1.75 15.78
CA ALA A 312 7.67 1.25 17.00
C ALA A 312 8.95 0.44 16.71
N ALA A 313 8.95 -0.38 15.65
CA ALA A 313 10.12 -1.07 15.16
C ALA A 313 11.21 -0.08 14.73
N PHE A 314 10.86 0.93 13.93
CA PHE A 314 11.79 1.98 13.51
C PHE A 314 12.40 2.75 14.69
N ASP A 315 11.58 3.15 15.65
CA ASP A 315 12.03 3.86 16.85
C ASP A 315 12.94 2.97 17.72
N TYR A 316 12.63 1.68 17.87
CA TYR A 316 13.48 0.73 18.56
C TYR A 316 14.83 0.56 17.87
N GLU A 317 14.84 0.42 16.54
CA GLU A 317 16.06 0.25 15.76
C GLU A 317 17.05 1.40 15.96
N MET A 318 16.53 2.61 16.15
CA MET A 318 17.27 3.85 16.41
C MET A 318 17.52 4.11 17.89
N SER A 319 16.92 3.33 18.80
CA SER A 319 17.00 3.57 20.24
C SER A 319 18.33 3.13 20.84
N GLY A 320 18.70 3.73 21.98
CA GLY A 320 19.83 3.27 22.78
C GLY A 320 19.72 1.81 23.25
N ALA A 321 18.51 1.27 23.36
CA ALA A 321 18.28 -0.13 23.73
C ALA A 321 18.75 -1.12 22.65
N ASN A 322 18.84 -0.66 21.39
CA ASN A 322 19.31 -1.47 20.26
C ASN A 322 20.74 -1.12 19.81
N THR A 323 21.30 0.00 20.26
CA THR A 323 22.60 0.51 19.79
C THR A 323 23.70 0.56 20.85
N ARG A 324 23.37 0.44 22.14
CA ARG A 324 24.37 0.40 23.22
C ARG A 324 24.95 -1.02 23.41
N PRO A 325 26.24 -1.16 23.81
CA PRO A 325 26.81 -2.44 24.21
C PRO A 325 26.08 -3.04 25.42
N LEU A 326 25.98 -4.38 25.47
CA LEU A 326 25.44 -5.07 26.64
C LEU A 326 26.52 -5.37 27.67
N ASP A 327 26.14 -5.37 28.95
CA ASP A 327 27.04 -5.75 30.05
C ASP A 327 27.56 -7.18 29.86
N GLY A 328 28.89 -7.33 29.77
CA GLY A 328 29.55 -8.61 29.57
C GLY A 328 29.90 -8.97 28.11
N GLU A 329 29.57 -8.13 27.13
CA GLU A 329 30.13 -8.21 25.77
C GLU A 329 31.57 -7.67 25.77
N GLY A 330 32.51 -8.39 25.15
CA GLY A 330 33.92 -7.99 25.12
C GLY A 330 34.12 -6.66 24.37
N ILE A 331 35.14 -5.90 24.75
CA ILE A 331 35.57 -4.69 24.02
C ILE A 331 35.96 -5.11 22.60
N GLY A 332 35.02 -4.99 21.65
CA GLY A 332 35.17 -5.40 20.24
C GLY A 332 34.07 -6.30 19.66
N ASP A 333 33.15 -6.86 20.48
CA ASP A 333 32.10 -7.75 19.96
C ASP A 333 30.93 -6.99 19.29
N HIS A 334 30.55 -5.84 19.84
CA HIS A 334 29.63 -4.87 19.24
C HIS A 334 30.09 -3.46 19.59
N ALA A 335 30.38 -2.64 18.59
CA ALA A 335 30.78 -1.25 18.80
C ALA A 335 29.59 -0.37 19.19
N ASP A 336 29.85 0.60 20.06
CA ASP A 336 28.84 1.56 20.52
C ASP A 336 28.25 2.34 19.33
N GLY A 337 26.93 2.45 19.28
CA GLY A 337 26.19 3.05 18.16
C GLY A 337 25.81 2.10 17.02
N CYS A 338 26.32 0.86 16.99
CA CYS A 338 25.93 -0.12 15.96
C CYS A 338 24.59 -0.79 16.28
N ARG A 339 23.72 -0.95 15.27
CA ARG A 339 22.42 -1.63 15.43
C ARG A 339 22.60 -3.13 15.68
N ARG A 340 21.94 -3.65 16.72
CA ARG A 340 21.99 -5.08 17.06
C ARG A 340 20.92 -5.90 16.37
N ALA A 341 19.71 -5.38 16.24
CA ALA A 341 18.60 -5.99 15.53
C ALA A 341 17.95 -5.01 14.55
N GLN A 342 17.39 -5.56 13.48
CA GLN A 342 16.49 -4.90 12.54
C GLN A 342 15.17 -5.66 12.53
N ILE A 343 14.03 -4.99 12.50
CA ILE A 343 12.71 -5.60 12.60
C ILE A 343 11.92 -5.33 11.33
N THR A 344 11.74 -6.38 10.53
CA THR A 344 10.86 -6.35 9.36
C THR A 344 9.43 -6.61 9.81
N VAL A 345 8.56 -5.60 9.69
CA VAL A 345 7.15 -5.67 10.04
C VAL A 345 6.31 -5.97 8.81
N TYR A 346 5.45 -6.99 8.89
CA TYR A 346 4.47 -7.34 7.87
C TYR A 346 3.15 -7.74 8.53
N SER A 347 2.06 -7.69 7.77
CA SER A 347 0.73 -7.98 8.28
C SER A 347 0.01 -9.06 7.50
N ALA A 348 -0.89 -9.76 8.19
CA ALA A 348 -1.80 -10.72 7.60
C ALA A 348 -3.13 -10.74 8.36
N ALA A 349 -4.22 -11.06 7.67
CA ALA A 349 -5.51 -11.23 8.31
C ALA A 349 -5.49 -12.39 9.32
N LYS A 350 -6.40 -12.37 10.29
CA LYS A 350 -6.46 -13.34 11.39
C LYS A 350 -6.48 -14.79 10.87
N ASP A 351 -7.40 -15.11 9.98
CA ASP A 351 -7.56 -16.45 9.42
C ASP A 351 -6.32 -16.95 8.64
N GLN A 352 -5.59 -16.04 8.00
CA GLN A 352 -4.34 -16.38 7.31
C GLN A 352 -3.25 -16.76 8.31
N THR A 353 -3.18 -16.05 9.43
CA THR A 353 -2.25 -16.37 10.52
C THR A 353 -2.60 -17.69 11.18
N ASP A 354 -3.89 -17.95 11.45
CA ASP A 354 -4.39 -19.21 11.97
C ASP A 354 -3.99 -20.39 11.06
N ARG A 355 -4.26 -20.27 9.75
CA ARG A 355 -3.90 -21.31 8.75
C ARG A 355 -2.40 -21.48 8.60
N GLY A 356 -1.63 -20.39 8.68
CA GLY A 356 -0.16 -20.44 8.65
C GLY A 356 0.37 -21.32 9.78
N PHE A 357 -0.04 -21.05 11.02
CA PHE A 357 0.39 -21.84 12.18
C PHE A 357 -0.17 -23.26 12.18
N ALA A 358 -1.40 -23.48 11.72
CA ALA A 358 -1.95 -24.82 11.51
C ALA A 358 -1.09 -25.63 10.53
N ALA A 359 -0.58 -24.98 9.47
CA ALA A 359 0.30 -25.56 8.47
C ALA A 359 1.81 -25.34 8.76
N ALA A 360 2.21 -25.21 10.03
CA ALA A 360 3.60 -24.87 10.40
C ALA A 360 4.66 -25.82 9.82
N GLY A 361 4.35 -27.11 9.65
CA GLY A 361 5.23 -28.08 8.97
C GLY A 361 5.58 -27.67 7.54
N ARG A 362 4.56 -27.32 6.76
CA ARG A 362 4.71 -26.82 5.39
C ARG A 362 5.35 -25.44 5.36
N TRP A 363 4.98 -24.55 6.28
CA TRP A 363 5.61 -23.23 6.42
C TRP A 363 7.12 -23.34 6.67
N GLN A 364 7.55 -24.37 7.41
CA GLN A 364 8.95 -24.71 7.58
C GLN A 364 9.62 -25.26 6.34
N GLY A 365 9.04 -26.27 5.69
CA GLY A 365 9.62 -26.85 4.47
C GLY A 365 9.75 -25.83 3.33
N GLU A 366 8.74 -24.97 3.16
CA GLU A 366 8.76 -23.92 2.15
C GLU A 366 9.86 -22.87 2.43
N ALA A 367 9.99 -22.39 3.67
CA ALA A 367 11.04 -21.43 4.03
C ALA A 367 12.47 -21.98 3.88
N GLN A 368 12.64 -23.30 3.98
CA GLN A 368 13.91 -24.00 3.77
C GLN A 368 14.18 -24.34 2.29
N GLY A 369 13.27 -24.01 1.37
CA GLY A 369 13.41 -24.31 -0.05
C GLY A 369 13.20 -25.79 -0.42
N ALA A 370 12.64 -26.60 0.47
CA ALA A 370 12.43 -28.05 0.27
C ALA A 370 11.07 -28.38 -0.39
N GLY A 371 10.49 -27.44 -1.15
CA GLY A 371 9.08 -27.47 -1.57
C GLY A 371 8.71 -28.53 -2.62
N SER A 372 8.40 -29.76 -2.17
CA SER A 372 7.27 -30.52 -2.71
C SER A 372 6.47 -31.11 -1.56
N GLY A 373 5.38 -30.42 -1.19
CA GLY A 373 4.39 -31.00 -0.29
C GLY A 373 3.72 -32.21 -0.95
N THR A 374 3.28 -33.17 -0.14
CA THR A 374 2.39 -34.25 -0.62
C THR A 374 1.08 -33.64 -1.16
N PRO A 375 0.50 -34.16 -2.26
CA PRO A 375 -0.69 -33.60 -2.91
C PRO A 375 -1.96 -33.50 -2.04
N ASP A 376 -1.99 -34.16 -0.88
CA ASP A 376 -3.17 -34.29 -0.03
C ASP A 376 -3.39 -33.12 0.98
N ASP A 377 -2.42 -32.21 1.15
CA ASP A 377 -2.62 -31.04 2.03
C ASP A 377 -3.31 -29.90 1.28
N GLN A 378 -4.64 -29.88 1.35
CA GLN A 378 -5.47 -28.79 0.84
C GLN A 378 -5.25 -27.51 1.67
N GLY A 379 -4.54 -26.51 1.14
CA GLY A 379 -4.44 -25.20 1.81
C GLY A 379 -3.53 -24.16 1.15
N THR A 380 -3.76 -22.89 1.50
CA THR A 380 -2.98 -21.69 1.16
C THR A 380 -1.48 -21.90 1.33
N GLY A 381 -0.64 -21.41 0.40
CA GLY A 381 0.83 -21.41 0.53
C GLY A 381 1.28 -20.50 1.68
N PRO A 382 1.77 -21.04 2.82
CA PRO A 382 2.06 -20.22 4.00
C PRO A 382 3.17 -19.18 3.78
N LEU A 383 4.16 -19.45 2.90
CA LEU A 383 5.12 -18.43 2.45
C LEU A 383 4.46 -17.24 1.73
N TYR A 384 3.35 -17.48 1.06
CA TYR A 384 2.62 -16.47 0.30
C TYR A 384 1.59 -15.74 1.17
N ARG A 385 0.85 -16.48 2.00
CA ARG A 385 -0.03 -15.96 3.05
C ARG A 385 -0.01 -16.91 4.24
N PRO A 386 0.40 -16.45 5.44
CA PRO A 386 0.51 -15.04 5.84
C PRO A 386 1.83 -14.34 5.46
N GLY A 387 2.86 -15.06 4.98
CA GLY A 387 4.14 -14.46 4.58
C GLY A 387 5.36 -15.25 5.07
N PRO A 388 6.54 -14.62 5.24
CA PRO A 388 7.70 -15.32 5.79
C PRO A 388 7.43 -15.80 7.21
N GLN A 389 8.20 -16.75 7.73
CA GLN A 389 8.04 -17.18 9.13
C GLN A 389 8.27 -16.02 10.10
N PRO A 390 7.37 -15.76 11.06
CA PRO A 390 7.62 -14.77 12.10
C PRO A 390 8.61 -15.30 13.14
N ASP A 391 9.42 -14.39 13.68
CA ASP A 391 10.21 -14.60 14.91
C ASP A 391 9.43 -14.11 16.15
N LEU A 392 8.53 -13.14 15.93
CA LEU A 392 7.55 -12.67 16.90
C LEU A 392 6.24 -12.30 16.19
N TRP A 393 5.14 -12.43 16.92
CA TRP A 393 3.80 -12.14 16.44
C TRP A 393 3.07 -11.29 17.48
N ILE A 394 2.47 -10.17 17.06
CA ILE A 394 1.61 -9.33 17.90
C ILE A 394 0.22 -9.31 17.26
N PRO A 395 -0.71 -10.22 17.63
CA PRO A 395 -2.09 -10.16 17.17
C PRO A 395 -2.84 -8.94 17.73
N GLU A 396 -4.10 -8.76 17.32
CA GLU A 396 -4.97 -7.75 17.94
C GLU A 396 -5.36 -8.18 19.37
N SER A 397 -5.56 -9.48 19.60
CA SER A 397 -6.02 -10.00 20.88
C SER A 397 -5.44 -11.34 21.29
N THR A 398 -5.50 -11.64 22.58
CA THR A 398 -5.23 -12.99 23.14
C THR A 398 -6.20 -14.04 22.57
N ALA A 399 -7.43 -13.67 22.18
CA ALA A 399 -8.36 -14.58 21.50
C ALA A 399 -7.80 -15.08 20.16
N ASP A 400 -7.10 -14.22 19.40
CA ASP A 400 -6.46 -14.61 18.14
C ASP A 400 -5.33 -15.62 18.40
N TYR A 401 -4.53 -15.40 19.45
CA TYR A 401 -3.48 -16.31 19.87
C TYR A 401 -4.02 -17.70 20.24
N ASP A 402 -5.10 -17.75 21.02
CA ASP A 402 -5.67 -19.02 21.46
C ASP A 402 -6.32 -19.80 20.31
N GLU A 403 -6.95 -19.12 19.35
CA GLU A 403 -7.50 -19.75 18.15
C GLU A 403 -6.41 -20.29 17.21
N ALA A 404 -5.34 -19.52 16.98
CA ALA A 404 -4.21 -20.02 16.21
C ALA A 404 -3.59 -21.26 16.86
N ARG A 405 -3.43 -21.25 18.20
CA ARG A 405 -2.88 -22.38 18.95
C ARG A 405 -3.79 -23.60 18.95
N ARG A 406 -5.12 -23.41 18.98
CA ARG A 406 -6.12 -24.49 18.83
C ARG A 406 -5.98 -25.18 17.46
N GLY A 407 -5.69 -24.43 16.41
CA GLY A 407 -5.50 -24.97 15.05
C GLY A 407 -4.17 -25.71 14.82
N MET A 408 -3.18 -25.55 15.71
CA MET A 408 -1.88 -26.19 15.57
C MET A 408 -1.91 -27.69 15.93
N PRO A 409 -1.08 -28.54 15.30
CA PRO A 409 -0.91 -29.93 15.71
C PRO A 409 -0.48 -30.05 17.18
N ALA A 410 -1.22 -30.83 17.97
CA ALA A 410 -0.97 -30.99 19.41
C ALA A 410 0.44 -31.54 19.73
N THR A 411 0.99 -32.34 18.81
CA THR A 411 2.38 -32.83 18.88
C THR A 411 3.05 -32.70 17.51
N GLY A 412 4.36 -32.46 17.49
CA GLY A 412 5.13 -32.50 16.25
C GLY A 412 5.20 -31.19 15.48
N SER A 413 4.42 -30.16 15.82
CA SER A 413 4.56 -28.82 15.23
C SER A 413 6.01 -28.31 15.32
N PRO A 414 6.60 -27.79 14.23
CA PRO A 414 7.92 -27.18 14.27
C PRO A 414 7.91 -25.77 14.88
N ALA A 415 6.75 -25.13 15.00
CA ALA A 415 6.60 -23.84 15.67
C ALA A 415 6.07 -24.02 17.10
N ALA A 416 6.63 -23.28 18.04
CA ALA A 416 6.13 -23.13 19.41
C ALA A 416 5.83 -21.65 19.71
N LEU A 417 4.63 -21.39 20.25
CA LEU A 417 4.13 -20.04 20.50
C LEU A 417 4.11 -19.74 22.01
N HIS A 418 4.82 -18.70 22.43
CA HIS A 418 4.93 -18.30 23.83
C HIS A 418 4.33 -16.90 24.03
N ASN A 419 3.15 -16.81 24.64
CA ASN A 419 2.56 -15.53 25.02
C ASN A 419 3.34 -14.89 26.18
N THR A 420 3.88 -13.68 25.97
CA THR A 420 4.65 -12.93 26.97
C THR A 420 3.85 -11.77 27.60
N GLY A 421 2.58 -11.63 27.26
CA GLY A 421 1.68 -10.60 27.77
C GLY A 421 1.53 -9.39 26.84
N PRO A 422 0.60 -8.48 27.18
CA PRO A 422 0.21 -7.32 26.39
C PRO A 422 1.38 -6.34 26.19
N VAL A 423 1.36 -5.59 25.07
CA VAL A 423 2.22 -4.41 24.87
C VAL A 423 1.43 -3.11 24.71
N ALA A 424 0.14 -3.18 24.45
CA ALA A 424 -0.76 -2.05 24.31
C ALA A 424 -2.22 -2.50 24.47
N TYR A 425 -3.11 -1.56 24.78
CA TYR A 425 -4.54 -1.80 24.80
C TYR A 425 -5.29 -0.80 23.90
N THR A 426 -6.36 -1.26 23.27
CA THR A 426 -7.37 -0.38 22.66
C THR A 426 -8.77 -0.94 22.95
N PRO A 427 -9.59 -0.23 23.76
CA PRO A 427 -10.98 -0.59 23.99
C PRO A 427 -11.78 -0.69 22.70
N LEU A 428 -12.86 -1.45 22.75
CA LEU A 428 -13.83 -1.52 21.68
C LEU A 428 -14.96 -0.52 21.90
N VAL A 429 -15.40 0.11 20.82
CA VAL A 429 -16.41 1.18 20.86
C VAL A 429 -17.46 0.98 19.76
N VAL A 430 -18.66 1.47 20.04
CA VAL A 430 -19.70 1.72 19.04
C VAL A 430 -19.68 3.20 18.72
N GLY A 431 -19.28 3.55 17.51
CA GLY A 431 -19.33 4.93 17.02
C GLY A 431 -20.77 5.33 16.73
N ILE A 432 -21.32 6.29 17.47
CA ILE A 432 -22.66 6.83 17.18
C ILE A 432 -22.50 8.21 16.53
N PRO A 433 -23.12 8.50 15.37
CA PRO A 433 -23.00 9.81 14.73
C PRO A 433 -23.35 10.92 15.71
N TRP A 434 -22.53 11.98 15.76
CA TRP A 434 -22.69 13.07 16.73
C TRP A 434 -24.13 13.62 16.77
N ALA A 435 -24.74 13.81 15.60
CA ALA A 435 -26.11 14.31 15.44
C ALA A 435 -27.19 13.37 16.01
N LYS A 436 -26.89 12.09 16.23
CA LYS A 436 -27.81 11.04 16.69
C LYS A 436 -27.42 10.42 18.03
N ARG A 437 -26.57 11.10 18.81
CA ARG A 437 -26.14 10.66 20.14
C ARG A 437 -27.31 10.17 21.02
N LEU A 438 -27.02 9.17 21.85
CA LEU A 438 -27.97 8.51 22.72
C LEU A 438 -28.04 9.26 24.07
N ASN A 439 -28.92 10.26 24.17
CA ASN A 439 -29.01 11.11 25.38
C ASN A 439 -29.34 10.34 26.68
N ASP A 440 -29.96 9.16 26.57
CA ASP A 440 -30.41 8.34 27.71
C ASP A 440 -29.44 7.19 28.04
N VAL A 441 -28.30 7.10 27.33
CA VAL A 441 -27.31 6.03 27.50
C VAL A 441 -25.97 6.67 27.84
N GLU A 442 -25.39 6.29 28.98
CA GLU A 442 -24.08 6.76 29.40
C GLU A 442 -22.99 6.17 28.49
N PRO A 443 -22.18 6.99 27.78
CA PRO A 443 -21.19 6.48 26.83
C PRO A 443 -20.16 5.55 27.46
N ALA A 444 -19.78 5.73 28.73
CA ALA A 444 -18.69 4.99 29.36
C ALA A 444 -19.10 3.65 30.03
N ASP A 445 -20.39 3.32 30.14
CA ASP A 445 -20.88 2.12 30.86
C ASP A 445 -22.15 1.52 30.23
N ALA A 446 -22.30 1.63 28.90
CA ALA A 446 -23.50 1.20 28.20
C ALA A 446 -23.58 -0.33 28.05
N SER A 447 -24.70 -0.98 28.39
CA SER A 447 -24.88 -2.39 28.05
C SER A 447 -25.17 -2.55 26.54
N TRP A 448 -24.87 -3.71 25.96
CA TRP A 448 -25.25 -3.99 24.57
C TRP A 448 -26.76 -3.88 24.36
N ARG A 449 -27.57 -4.32 25.33
CA ARG A 449 -29.03 -4.15 25.27
C ARG A 449 -29.44 -2.69 25.13
N ASP A 450 -28.82 -1.78 25.89
CA ASP A 450 -29.13 -0.35 25.85
C ASP A 450 -28.67 0.28 24.53
N LEU A 451 -27.49 -0.11 24.03
CA LEU A 451 -26.97 0.34 22.74
C LEU A 451 -27.86 -0.13 21.58
N LEU A 452 -28.27 -1.40 21.57
CA LEU A 452 -29.15 -1.95 20.54
C LEU A 452 -30.54 -1.30 20.57
N ALA A 453 -31.13 -1.10 21.76
CA ALA A 453 -32.41 -0.41 21.90
C ALA A 453 -32.32 1.08 21.54
N GLY A 454 -31.24 1.75 21.95
CA GLY A 454 -31.02 3.17 21.72
C GLY A 454 -30.77 3.52 20.25
N THR A 455 -30.18 2.60 19.49
CA THR A 455 -29.95 2.76 18.04
C THR A 455 -31.21 2.56 17.19
N ASP A 456 -32.22 1.87 17.73
CA ASP A 456 -33.56 1.72 17.13
C ASP A 456 -34.55 2.82 17.53
N GLY A 457 -34.50 3.28 18.79
CA GLY A 457 -35.47 4.21 19.35
C GLY A 457 -35.52 5.60 18.70
N GLY A 458 -36.69 6.24 18.76
CA GLY A 458 -36.84 7.69 18.48
C GLY A 458 -36.50 8.15 17.05
N HIS A 459 -36.84 7.37 16.02
CA HIS A 459 -36.54 7.65 14.60
C HIS A 459 -35.04 7.63 14.21
N ARG A 460 -34.14 7.09 15.04
CA ARG A 460 -32.69 7.05 14.73
C ARG A 460 -32.35 6.03 13.65
N ARG A 461 -32.95 4.84 13.69
CA ARG A 461 -32.80 3.71 12.74
C ARG A 461 -31.36 3.57 12.24
N LEU A 462 -30.41 3.45 13.17
CA LEU A 462 -28.99 3.38 12.85
C LEU A 462 -28.61 1.99 12.36
N LYS A 463 -27.86 1.95 11.25
CA LYS A 463 -27.31 0.73 10.67
C LYS A 463 -26.04 0.32 11.43
N LEU A 464 -26.08 -0.80 12.16
CA LEU A 464 -24.90 -1.30 12.87
C LEU A 464 -23.96 -2.02 11.90
N LEU A 465 -22.68 -1.67 11.93
CA LEU A 465 -21.65 -2.22 11.02
C LEU A 465 -20.49 -2.80 11.83
N ARG A 466 -20.14 -4.09 11.62
CA ARG A 466 -19.06 -4.78 12.35
C ARG A 466 -18.02 -5.35 11.36
N PRO A 467 -16.70 -5.24 11.64
CA PRO A 467 -15.67 -5.99 10.95
C PRO A 467 -15.84 -7.51 11.10
N SER A 468 -15.04 -8.28 10.35
CA SER A 468 -15.13 -9.74 10.35
C SER A 468 -14.67 -10.36 11.65
N PRO A 469 -15.46 -11.23 12.29
CA PRO A 469 -14.91 -12.07 13.36
C PRO A 469 -13.97 -13.14 12.82
N VAL A 470 -14.00 -13.43 11.51
CA VAL A 470 -13.09 -14.39 10.87
C VAL A 470 -11.78 -13.72 10.44
N LEU A 471 -11.84 -12.49 9.92
CA LEU A 471 -10.68 -11.77 9.38
C LEU A 471 -9.97 -10.85 10.38
N SER A 472 -10.66 -10.38 11.44
CA SER A 472 -10.14 -9.41 12.40
C SER A 472 -10.49 -9.76 13.85
N GLY A 473 -9.53 -9.53 14.75
CA GLY A 473 -9.70 -9.59 16.20
C GLY A 473 -10.68 -8.54 16.71
N THR A 474 -10.77 -7.35 16.08
CA THR A 474 -11.82 -6.36 16.40
C THR A 474 -13.23 -6.95 16.20
N GLY A 475 -13.48 -7.58 15.05
CA GLY A 475 -14.77 -8.22 14.76
C GLY A 475 -15.06 -9.38 15.73
N LEU A 476 -14.01 -10.15 16.07
CA LEU A 476 -14.12 -11.27 17.00
C LEU A 476 -14.50 -10.79 18.40
N LEU A 477 -13.78 -9.82 18.96
CA LEU A 477 -14.04 -9.34 20.31
C LEU A 477 -15.39 -8.60 20.45
N HIS A 478 -15.84 -7.87 19.42
CA HIS A 478 -17.22 -7.36 19.38
C HIS A 478 -18.25 -8.48 19.41
N THR A 479 -18.00 -9.59 18.71
CA THR A 479 -18.89 -10.77 18.69
C THR A 479 -18.89 -11.48 20.04
N VAL A 480 -17.72 -11.66 20.66
CA VAL A 480 -17.58 -12.17 22.04
C VAL A 480 -18.37 -11.31 23.01
N GLY A 481 -18.27 -9.98 22.91
CA GLY A 481 -19.03 -9.04 23.71
C GLY A 481 -20.55 -9.16 23.52
N LEU A 482 -21.00 -9.19 22.27
CA LEU A 482 -22.42 -9.34 21.90
C LEU A 482 -23.03 -10.65 22.41
N TYR A 483 -22.26 -11.74 22.44
CA TYR A 483 -22.77 -13.07 22.73
C TYR A 483 -22.64 -13.43 24.22
N LEU A 484 -21.55 -13.00 24.87
CA LEU A 484 -21.23 -13.39 26.24
C LEU A 484 -21.45 -12.28 27.27
N ALA A 485 -21.53 -11.01 26.85
CA ALA A 485 -21.72 -9.84 27.73
C ALA A 485 -22.91 -8.96 27.30
N ALA A 486 -23.93 -9.54 26.65
CA ALA A 486 -25.06 -8.79 26.10
C ALA A 486 -25.83 -7.96 27.14
N ASP A 487 -25.96 -8.49 28.36
CA ASP A 487 -26.60 -7.86 29.50
C ASP A 487 -25.64 -7.06 30.39
N GLY A 488 -24.38 -6.93 29.97
CA GLY A 488 -23.32 -6.27 30.73
C GLY A 488 -22.74 -7.12 31.85
N THR A 489 -23.00 -8.44 31.91
CA THR A 489 -22.27 -9.34 32.82
C THR A 489 -20.80 -9.44 32.44
N ALA A 490 -19.93 -9.62 33.45
CA ALA A 490 -18.50 -9.79 33.22
C ALA A 490 -18.21 -11.18 32.63
N ILE A 491 -17.38 -11.23 31.59
CA ILE A 491 -16.93 -12.49 30.99
C ILE A 491 -15.87 -13.10 31.90
N GLY A 492 -16.19 -14.25 32.48
CA GLY A 492 -15.27 -15.02 33.33
C GLY A 492 -14.45 -16.07 32.55
N PRO A 493 -13.46 -16.69 33.21
CA PRO A 493 -12.58 -17.73 32.64
C PRO A 493 -13.22 -19.11 32.53
N SER A 494 -14.50 -19.21 32.88
CA SER A 494 -15.30 -20.42 32.75
C SER A 494 -16.73 -19.98 32.48
N GLY A 495 -17.29 -20.40 31.35
CA GLY A 495 -18.64 -19.98 30.98
C GLY A 495 -19.37 -20.96 30.07
N THR A 496 -20.68 -20.80 30.04
CA THR A 496 -21.56 -21.60 29.18
C THR A 496 -21.46 -21.14 27.72
N ALA A 497 -21.88 -22.01 26.80
CA ALA A 497 -22.02 -21.64 25.40
C ALA A 497 -22.95 -20.42 25.23
N PRO A 498 -22.74 -19.58 24.21
CA PRO A 498 -23.65 -18.49 23.90
C PRO A 498 -25.05 -19.05 23.58
N ASP A 499 -26.09 -18.33 23.99
CA ASP A 499 -27.49 -18.65 23.64
C ASP A 499 -27.66 -18.53 22.11
N PRO A 500 -28.01 -19.62 21.38
CA PRO A 500 -28.21 -19.56 19.94
C PRO A 500 -29.25 -18.51 19.53
N ALA A 501 -30.30 -18.33 20.32
CA ALA A 501 -31.33 -17.34 20.01
C ALA A 501 -30.81 -15.91 20.20
N LEU A 502 -29.84 -15.70 21.10
CA LEU A 502 -29.15 -14.42 21.25
C LEU A 502 -28.23 -14.15 20.06
N ALA A 503 -27.46 -15.15 19.61
CA ALA A 503 -26.62 -15.05 18.42
C ALA A 503 -27.45 -14.67 17.19
N ASP A 504 -28.55 -15.39 16.93
CA ASP A 504 -29.46 -15.10 15.82
C ASP A 504 -30.02 -13.67 15.88
N ARG A 505 -30.46 -13.23 17.07
CA ARG A 505 -30.95 -11.84 17.26
C ARG A 505 -29.85 -10.82 17.05
N ALA A 506 -28.66 -11.03 17.60
CA ALA A 506 -27.54 -10.11 17.47
C ALA A 506 -27.09 -9.98 16.01
N GLU A 507 -26.94 -11.09 15.29
CA GLU A 507 -26.58 -11.07 13.87
C GLU A 507 -27.69 -10.43 13.03
N SER A 508 -28.97 -10.69 13.32
CA SER A 508 -30.08 -10.05 12.59
C SER A 508 -30.14 -8.52 12.71
N ARG A 509 -29.48 -7.93 13.70
CA ARG A 509 -29.45 -6.49 13.97
C ARG A 509 -28.35 -5.74 13.24
N LEU A 510 -27.37 -6.45 12.68
CA LEU A 510 -26.30 -5.85 11.91
C LEU A 510 -26.78 -5.64 10.47
N SER A 511 -26.60 -4.44 9.89
CA SER A 511 -27.26 -4.05 8.61
C SER A 511 -26.66 -4.68 7.35
N ALA A 512 -25.62 -5.49 7.53
CA ALA A 512 -25.21 -6.59 6.67
C ALA A 512 -24.42 -7.51 7.60
N PRO A 513 -24.99 -8.65 8.02
CA PRO A 513 -24.30 -9.57 8.91
C PRO A 513 -23.46 -10.53 8.07
N GLY A 514 -22.31 -10.86 8.62
CA GLY A 514 -21.14 -11.14 7.82
C GLY A 514 -20.45 -9.83 7.42
N SER A 515 -19.16 -9.75 7.57
CA SER A 515 -18.45 -8.48 7.63
C SER A 515 -18.04 -7.89 6.29
N GLN A 516 -18.60 -6.76 5.89
CA GLN A 516 -18.18 -6.05 4.67
C GLN A 516 -16.71 -5.57 4.71
N TYR A 517 -16.05 -5.66 5.88
CA TYR A 517 -14.77 -5.01 6.15
C TYR A 517 -13.79 -5.97 6.82
N ALA A 518 -12.54 -5.93 6.34
CA ALA A 518 -11.44 -6.74 6.86
C ALA A 518 -11.04 -6.32 8.29
N GLY A 519 -11.13 -5.03 8.64
CA GLY A 519 -10.84 -4.48 9.97
C GLY A 519 -11.57 -3.15 10.23
N SER A 520 -11.23 -2.47 11.34
CA SER A 520 -11.84 -1.16 11.69
C SER A 520 -11.51 -0.09 10.67
N THR A 521 -10.28 -0.14 10.16
CA THR A 521 -9.70 0.88 9.28
C THR A 521 -10.43 0.97 7.94
N GLU A 522 -10.78 -0.16 7.35
CA GLU A 522 -11.54 -0.26 6.09
C GLU A 522 -13.01 0.13 6.29
N LEU A 523 -13.61 -0.31 7.40
CA LEU A 523 -14.98 0.07 7.78
C LEU A 523 -15.11 1.58 7.87
N LEU A 524 -14.23 2.22 8.64
CA LEU A 524 -14.24 3.68 8.81
C LEU A 524 -13.87 4.42 7.53
N CYS A 525 -12.95 3.90 6.73
CA CYS A 525 -12.63 4.49 5.42
C CYS A 525 -13.88 4.57 4.53
N SER A 526 -14.71 3.52 4.49
CA SER A 526 -15.95 3.52 3.70
C SER A 526 -17.02 4.51 4.17
N LEU A 527 -16.92 4.98 5.42
CA LEU A 527 -17.80 5.96 6.04
C LEU A 527 -17.24 7.38 5.99
N ARG A 528 -16.04 7.57 5.42
CA ARG A 528 -15.39 8.89 5.32
C ARG A 528 -16.18 9.76 4.36
N PRO A 529 -16.59 10.98 4.73
CA PRO A 529 -17.23 11.91 3.79
C PRO A 529 -16.30 12.18 2.61
N GLY A 530 -16.85 12.26 1.39
CA GLY A 530 -16.09 12.71 0.23
C GLY A 530 -15.60 14.15 0.47
N SER A 531 -14.31 14.41 0.23
CA SER A 531 -13.79 15.77 0.28
C SER A 531 -14.31 16.58 -0.90
N ASP A 532 -14.97 17.70 -0.65
CA ASP A 532 -15.24 18.75 -1.66
C ASP A 532 -13.92 19.47 -2.05
N ASP A 533 -12.92 18.73 -2.53
CA ASP A 533 -11.69 19.28 -3.09
C ASP A 533 -11.82 19.32 -4.62
N PRO A 534 -11.74 20.48 -5.30
CA PRO A 534 -11.99 20.60 -6.75
C PRO A 534 -10.99 19.85 -7.66
N GLY A 535 -10.01 19.14 -7.10
CA GLY A 535 -8.98 18.42 -7.84
C GLY A 535 -8.65 17.01 -7.33
N GLY A 536 -9.43 16.46 -6.39
CA GLY A 536 -9.24 15.10 -5.88
C GLY A 536 -10.31 14.16 -6.41
N GLY A 537 -9.92 13.09 -7.11
CA GLY A 537 -10.83 12.01 -7.50
C GLY A 537 -11.58 11.48 -6.29
N ALA A 538 -12.90 11.41 -6.41
CA ALA A 538 -13.79 11.02 -5.32
C ALA A 538 -13.56 9.56 -4.91
N ALA A 539 -12.76 9.32 -3.87
CA ALA A 539 -12.88 8.09 -3.10
C ALA A 539 -14.23 8.14 -2.36
N ALA A 540 -15.14 7.27 -2.77
CA ALA A 540 -16.54 7.26 -2.38
C ALA A 540 -16.76 7.20 -0.85
N GLY A 541 -17.30 8.28 -0.30
CA GLY A 541 -18.01 8.31 0.98
C GLY A 541 -19.51 8.24 0.79
N SER A 542 -20.17 7.22 1.36
CA SER A 542 -21.63 7.06 1.25
C SER A 542 -22.40 8.18 1.96
N LYS A 543 -23.57 8.57 1.42
CA LYS A 543 -24.64 9.32 2.12
C LYS A 543 -25.11 8.66 3.44
N ASP A 544 -24.63 7.45 3.74
CA ASP A 544 -25.01 6.64 4.91
C ASP A 544 -24.24 6.96 6.21
N ALA A 545 -23.19 7.79 6.21
CA ALA A 545 -22.39 8.05 7.42
C ALA A 545 -23.26 8.56 8.60
N GLY A 546 -24.17 9.49 8.35
CA GLY A 546 -25.13 9.99 9.36
C GLY A 546 -26.22 8.99 9.77
N THR A 547 -26.22 7.79 9.19
CA THR A 547 -27.19 6.72 9.46
C THR A 547 -26.56 5.40 9.87
N SER A 548 -25.23 5.35 9.98
CA SER A 548 -24.49 4.14 10.33
C SER A 548 -23.85 4.26 11.71
N ALA A 549 -23.58 3.13 12.36
CA ALA A 549 -22.92 3.07 13.66
C ALA A 549 -21.86 1.95 13.62
N PRO A 550 -20.58 2.29 13.39
CA PRO A 550 -19.50 1.32 13.28
C PRO A 550 -19.06 0.76 14.64
N LEU A 551 -18.88 -0.55 14.71
CA LEU A 551 -18.30 -1.30 15.83
C LEU A 551 -16.81 -1.48 15.56
N VAL A 552 -15.96 -0.67 16.20
CA VAL A 552 -14.53 -0.53 15.86
C VAL A 552 -13.66 -0.45 17.12
N SER A 553 -12.34 -0.40 16.94
CA SER A 553 -11.43 -0.05 18.03
C SER A 553 -11.48 1.47 18.34
N GLU A 554 -11.23 1.84 19.60
CA GLU A 554 -11.15 3.23 20.05
C GLU A 554 -10.10 4.01 19.25
N LYS A 555 -8.90 3.43 19.10
CA LYS A 555 -7.80 3.99 18.32
C LYS A 555 -8.23 4.34 16.89
N SER A 556 -8.88 3.41 16.19
CA SER A 556 -9.32 3.63 14.82
C SER A 556 -10.43 4.68 14.71
N LEU A 557 -11.38 4.73 15.67
CA LEU A 557 -12.41 5.78 15.73
C LEU A 557 -11.79 7.18 15.95
N ALA A 558 -10.81 7.27 16.86
CA ALA A 558 -10.10 8.52 17.13
C ALA A 558 -9.33 9.00 15.89
N ASP A 559 -8.58 8.11 15.24
CA ASP A 559 -7.86 8.43 14.01
C ASP A 559 -8.84 8.90 12.89
N PHE A 560 -10.02 8.28 12.78
CA PHE A 560 -11.07 8.72 11.85
C PHE A 560 -11.57 10.13 12.15
N ASN A 561 -11.99 10.41 13.39
CA ASN A 561 -12.52 11.73 13.79
C ASN A 561 -11.47 12.85 13.64
N LEU A 562 -10.20 12.53 13.92
CA LEU A 562 -9.07 13.44 13.76
C LEU A 562 -8.61 13.64 12.31
N GLY A 563 -9.25 12.96 11.35
CA GLY A 563 -8.90 13.07 9.93
C GLY A 563 -7.55 12.42 9.59
N ARG A 564 -7.05 11.49 10.41
CA ARG A 564 -5.82 10.76 10.11
C ARG A 564 -6.06 9.71 9.02
N ALA A 565 -4.97 9.20 8.44
CA ALA A 565 -5.04 8.12 7.47
C ALA A 565 -5.71 6.89 8.12
N THR A 566 -6.67 6.26 7.43
CA THR A 566 -7.35 5.05 7.91
C THR A 566 -7.55 4.09 6.74
N GLY A 567 -7.01 2.88 6.82
CA GLY A 567 -7.10 1.89 5.75
C GLY A 567 -6.57 2.48 4.44
N SER A 568 -7.38 2.38 3.38
CA SER A 568 -7.06 2.96 2.06
C SER A 568 -7.33 4.47 1.94
N CYS A 569 -7.88 5.11 2.98
CA CYS A 569 -8.20 6.54 2.95
C CYS A 569 -7.01 7.37 3.41
N PRO A 570 -6.55 8.37 2.62
CA PRO A 570 -5.46 9.25 3.00
C PRO A 570 -5.86 10.15 4.18
N ALA A 571 -4.85 10.73 4.83
CA ALA A 571 -5.06 11.74 5.86
C ALA A 571 -5.68 13.02 5.26
N LEU A 572 -6.62 13.62 5.99
CA LEU A 572 -7.23 14.90 5.68
C LEU A 572 -6.36 16.05 6.20
N ALA A 573 -6.54 17.24 5.61
CA ALA A 573 -5.84 18.44 6.05
C ALA A 573 -6.26 18.93 7.45
N SER A 574 -7.41 18.47 7.95
CA SER A 574 -7.96 18.85 9.26
C SER A 574 -8.87 17.75 9.80
N PRO A 575 -9.13 17.71 11.12
CA PRO A 575 -10.14 16.85 11.71
C PRO A 575 -11.52 17.04 11.08
N LEU A 576 -12.35 16.01 11.14
CA LEU A 576 -13.71 16.05 10.58
C LEU A 576 -14.55 17.15 11.24
N ALA A 577 -15.51 17.69 10.49
CA ALA A 577 -16.50 18.60 11.04
C ALA A 577 -17.37 17.87 12.08
N LEU A 578 -17.88 18.60 13.08
CA LEU A 578 -18.61 18.01 14.20
C LEU A 578 -19.79 17.12 13.76
N GLY A 579 -20.49 17.48 12.68
CA GLY A 579 -21.61 16.69 12.14
C GLY A 579 -21.22 15.34 11.54
N ASP A 580 -19.95 15.19 11.14
CA ASP A 580 -19.40 13.97 10.51
C ASP A 580 -18.60 13.10 11.48
N ARG A 581 -18.49 13.53 12.75
CA ARG A 581 -17.82 12.76 13.80
C ARG A 581 -18.73 11.73 14.44
N TYR A 582 -18.10 10.70 14.98
CA TYR A 582 -18.74 9.70 15.82
C TYR A 582 -18.36 9.89 17.29
N VAL A 583 -19.33 9.77 18.20
CA VAL A 583 -19.09 9.66 19.64
C VAL A 583 -18.82 8.21 19.99
N ALA A 584 -17.76 7.95 20.75
CA ALA A 584 -17.44 6.62 21.25
C ALA A 584 -18.39 6.22 22.40
N TYR A 585 -19.13 5.12 22.21
CA TYR A 585 -19.83 4.43 23.30
C TYR A 585 -19.08 3.13 23.60
N TYR A 586 -18.72 2.92 24.86
CA TYR A 586 -17.94 1.81 25.38
C TYR A 586 -18.88 0.72 25.93
N PRO A 587 -19.05 -0.41 25.23
CA PRO A 587 -19.92 -1.47 25.70
C PRO A 587 -19.36 -2.09 26.98
N LYS A 588 -20.21 -2.20 28.00
CA LYS A 588 -19.87 -2.69 29.33
C LYS A 588 -19.32 -4.12 29.28
N ASN A 589 -18.18 -4.33 29.95
CA ASN A 589 -17.52 -5.64 30.10
C ASN A 589 -17.12 -6.33 28.78
N VAL A 590 -17.03 -5.59 27.67
CA VAL A 590 -16.43 -6.09 26.43
C VAL A 590 -14.90 -6.00 26.53
N PRO A 591 -14.18 -7.11 26.28
CA PRO A 591 -12.72 -7.10 26.30
C PRO A 591 -12.11 -6.10 25.31
N ALA A 592 -11.08 -5.40 25.74
CA ALA A 592 -10.23 -4.59 24.85
C ALA A 592 -9.33 -5.49 24.01
N LEU A 593 -8.89 -4.99 22.86
CA LEU A 593 -7.75 -5.57 22.13
C LEU A 593 -6.50 -5.33 22.98
N ASP A 594 -5.81 -6.41 23.34
CA ASP A 594 -4.71 -6.41 24.33
C ASP A 594 -3.32 -6.61 23.71
N HIS A 595 -3.24 -6.75 22.38
CA HIS A 595 -2.01 -6.83 21.60
C HIS A 595 -0.88 -7.61 22.29
N PRO A 596 -1.07 -8.90 22.59
CA PRO A 596 -0.07 -9.69 23.29
C PRO A 596 1.16 -9.91 22.42
N LEU A 597 2.35 -9.84 23.00
CA LEU A 597 3.56 -10.22 22.27
C LEU A 597 3.78 -11.72 22.39
N ILE A 598 3.69 -12.40 21.26
CA ILE A 598 3.91 -13.84 21.12
C ILE A 598 5.31 -14.06 20.55
N ARG A 599 6.18 -14.73 21.31
CA ARG A 599 7.47 -15.19 20.80
C ARG A 599 7.27 -16.50 20.03
N VAL A 600 7.80 -16.56 18.80
CA VAL A 600 7.67 -17.72 17.92
C VAL A 600 9.02 -18.45 17.84
N ALA A 601 9.08 -19.68 18.33
CA ALA A 601 10.28 -20.51 18.28
C ALA A 601 10.14 -21.61 17.22
N TRP A 602 11.02 -21.60 16.23
CA TRP A 602 11.07 -22.62 15.17
C TRP A 602 12.12 -23.69 15.48
N ARG A 603 11.73 -24.96 15.35
CA ARG A 603 12.61 -26.11 15.58
C ARG A 603 13.76 -26.11 14.57
N GLY A 604 14.99 -26.30 15.04
CA GLY A 604 16.18 -26.42 14.18
C GLY A 604 16.79 -25.09 13.71
N ALA A 605 16.32 -23.94 14.23
CA ALA A 605 16.97 -22.66 13.97
C ALA A 605 18.33 -22.57 14.68
N ALA A 606 19.43 -22.43 13.91
CA ALA A 606 20.79 -22.38 14.45
C ALA A 606 21.07 -21.14 15.32
N ASP A 607 20.34 -20.05 15.09
CA ASP A 607 20.46 -18.76 15.78
C ASP A 607 19.33 -18.52 16.81
N ALA A 608 18.63 -19.59 17.24
CA ALA A 608 17.46 -19.50 18.11
C ALA A 608 17.69 -18.70 19.40
N ALA A 609 18.84 -18.87 20.07
CA ALA A 609 19.16 -18.15 21.30
C ALA A 609 19.36 -16.64 21.08
N ALA A 610 20.00 -16.27 19.96
CA ALA A 610 20.21 -14.86 19.60
C ALA A 610 18.88 -14.18 19.25
N ARG A 611 18.02 -14.85 18.48
CA ARG A 611 16.66 -14.39 18.15
C ARG A 611 15.82 -14.23 19.39
N GLN A 612 15.80 -15.23 20.27
CA GLN A 612 15.08 -15.16 21.55
C GLN A 612 15.49 -13.93 22.36
N SER A 613 16.79 -13.73 22.56
CA SER A 613 17.30 -12.61 23.34
C SER A 613 16.95 -11.26 22.71
N ALA A 614 16.93 -11.18 21.37
CA ALA A 614 16.55 -9.97 20.64
C ALA A 614 15.05 -9.67 20.75
N VAL A 615 14.20 -10.70 20.66
CA VAL A 615 12.76 -10.57 20.90
C VAL A 615 12.46 -10.12 22.32
N GLU A 616 13.15 -10.68 23.33
CA GLU A 616 12.96 -10.31 24.74
C GLU A 616 13.33 -8.84 25.00
N ARG A 617 14.44 -8.34 24.43
CA ARG A 617 14.81 -6.92 24.53
C ARG A 617 13.80 -5.99 23.88
N PHE A 618 13.33 -6.33 22.68
CA PHE A 618 12.30 -5.55 22.01
C PHE A 618 10.99 -5.55 22.81
N ALA A 619 10.59 -6.70 23.35
CA ALA A 619 9.41 -6.83 24.19
C ALA A 619 9.51 -6.00 25.48
N GLN A 620 10.69 -5.95 26.10
CA GLN A 620 10.95 -5.09 27.26
C GLN A 620 10.87 -3.61 26.88
N TRP A 621 11.50 -3.22 25.77
CA TRP A 621 11.46 -1.83 25.28
C TRP A 621 10.04 -1.39 24.91
N LEU A 622 9.24 -2.25 24.28
CA LEU A 622 7.84 -1.94 23.95
C LEU A 622 7.01 -1.60 25.19
N ARG A 623 7.29 -2.24 26.33
CA ARG A 623 6.60 -2.04 27.62
C ARG A 623 7.22 -0.93 28.48
N ASP A 624 8.38 -0.39 28.08
CA ASP A 624 9.06 0.67 28.82
C ASP A 624 8.33 2.02 28.63
N PRO A 625 7.90 2.70 29.71
CA PRO A 625 7.35 4.06 29.66
C PRO A 625 8.25 5.08 28.95
N GLY A 626 9.58 4.91 29.04
CA GLY A 626 10.58 5.75 28.37
C GLY A 626 10.88 5.36 26.93
N GLY A 627 10.46 4.16 26.52
CA GLY A 627 10.68 3.54 25.22
C GLY A 627 9.40 3.43 24.39
N GLY A 628 9.05 2.22 24.00
CA GLY A 628 7.98 1.96 23.02
C GLY A 628 6.58 2.32 23.49
N GLN A 629 6.33 2.45 24.80
CA GLN A 629 5.03 2.95 25.29
C GLN A 629 4.77 4.39 24.82
N ARG A 630 5.80 5.22 24.68
CA ARG A 630 5.67 6.57 24.13
C ARG A 630 5.18 6.50 22.69
N THR A 631 5.87 5.72 21.85
CA THR A 631 5.52 5.55 20.43
C THR A 631 4.10 5.02 20.28
N LEU A 632 3.73 3.95 21.00
CA LEU A 632 2.38 3.38 20.92
C LEU A 632 1.31 4.37 21.41
N SER A 633 1.59 5.14 22.46
CA SER A 633 0.66 6.15 22.98
C SER A 633 0.41 7.29 21.99
N GLU A 634 1.45 7.77 21.28
CA GLU A 634 1.34 8.79 20.22
C GLU A 634 0.53 8.28 19.01
N GLN A 635 0.53 6.97 18.79
CA GLN A 635 -0.30 6.28 17.81
C GLN A 635 -1.75 6.03 18.29
N GLY A 636 -2.11 6.45 19.51
CA GLY A 636 -3.47 6.33 20.04
C GLY A 636 -3.78 5.00 20.75
N TYR A 637 -2.75 4.24 21.14
CA TYR A 637 -2.95 3.10 22.04
C TYR A 637 -2.91 3.53 23.50
N ARG A 638 -3.63 2.81 24.35
CA ARG A 638 -3.46 2.87 25.81
C ARG A 638 -2.26 2.02 26.20
N GLY A 639 -1.51 2.47 27.20
CA GLY A 639 -0.32 1.76 27.65
C GLY A 639 -0.64 0.44 28.35
N VAL A 640 0.37 -0.26 28.87
CA VAL A 640 0.16 -1.39 29.79
C VAL A 640 0.10 -0.89 31.24
N SER A 641 -0.75 -1.48 32.09
CA SER A 641 -0.77 -1.13 33.51
C SER A 641 0.58 -1.40 34.14
N GLY A 642 1.12 -0.44 34.90
CA GLY A 642 2.21 -0.73 35.83
C GLY A 642 1.77 -1.69 36.94
N ASN A 643 2.71 -2.20 37.74
CA ASN A 643 2.51 -3.15 38.85
C ASN A 643 1.44 -2.77 39.90
N ASN A 644 0.83 -1.58 39.80
CA ASN A 644 -0.13 -1.03 40.75
C ASN A 644 -1.59 -1.38 40.41
N GLY A 645 -1.86 -2.15 39.34
CA GLY A 645 -3.22 -2.60 38.98
C GLY A 645 -4.18 -1.50 38.53
N ALA A 646 -3.69 -0.28 38.30
CA ALA A 646 -4.49 0.83 37.75
C ALA A 646 -4.87 0.56 36.29
N THR A 647 -6.08 0.91 35.90
CA THR A 647 -6.55 0.78 34.51
C THR A 647 -5.63 1.57 33.57
N PRO A 648 -5.22 1.02 32.42
CA PRO A 648 -4.45 1.78 31.46
C PRO A 648 -5.16 3.04 30.99
N GLN A 649 -4.46 4.17 31.05
CA GLN A 649 -4.93 5.48 30.59
C GLN A 649 -4.07 5.95 29.41
N PRO A 650 -4.61 6.81 28.53
CA PRO A 650 -3.82 7.44 27.47
C PRO A 650 -2.68 8.28 28.07
N ALA A 651 -1.46 8.13 27.56
CA ALA A 651 -0.33 8.94 28.00
C ALA A 651 -0.38 10.37 27.40
N LYS A 652 0.40 11.28 27.98
CA LYS A 652 0.55 12.65 27.45
C LYS A 652 1.03 12.60 25.99
N GLY A 653 0.37 13.36 25.12
CA GLY A 653 0.65 13.37 23.68
C GLY A 653 -0.18 12.37 22.87
N SER A 654 -0.98 11.52 23.55
CA SER A 654 -1.91 10.63 22.87
C SER A 654 -3.02 11.41 22.15
N PRO A 655 -3.39 11.02 20.91
CA PRO A 655 -4.55 11.59 20.21
C PRO A 655 -5.88 11.39 20.95
N LEU A 656 -5.97 10.39 21.84
CA LEU A 656 -7.16 10.13 22.65
C LEU A 656 -7.45 11.25 23.65
N LEU A 657 -6.47 12.12 23.93
CA LEU A 657 -6.65 13.30 24.79
C LEU A 657 -7.15 14.52 24.00
N ASP A 658 -7.23 14.44 22.68
CA ASP A 658 -7.81 15.50 21.86
C ASP A 658 -9.33 15.45 21.96
N SER A 659 -9.96 16.54 22.43
CA SER A 659 -11.42 16.64 22.52
C SER A 659 -12.16 16.32 21.20
N ARG A 660 -11.51 16.51 20.04
CA ARG A 660 -12.07 16.22 18.72
C ARG A 660 -12.06 14.74 18.36
N ALA A 661 -11.35 13.91 19.12
CA ALA A 661 -11.37 12.45 18.96
C ALA A 661 -12.72 11.86 19.41
N GLU A 662 -13.50 12.57 20.22
CA GLU A 662 -14.81 12.12 20.75
C GLU A 662 -14.72 10.75 21.46
N THR A 663 -13.61 10.52 22.16
CA THR A 663 -13.34 9.34 23.00
C THR A 663 -13.33 9.73 24.47
N ASP A 664 -13.56 8.77 25.36
CA ASP A 664 -13.44 8.97 26.82
C ASP A 664 -12.09 8.42 27.32
N PRO A 665 -11.13 9.28 27.68
CA PRO A 665 -9.83 8.84 28.17
C PRO A 665 -9.95 8.04 29.47
N HIS A 666 -11.01 8.21 30.25
CA HIS A 666 -11.25 7.53 31.52
C HIS A 666 -12.02 6.21 31.39
N ALA A 667 -12.45 5.84 30.18
CA ALA A 667 -13.13 4.59 29.94
C ALA A 667 -12.31 3.39 30.44
N ARG A 668 -13.02 2.39 30.99
CA ARG A 668 -12.40 1.21 31.57
C ARG A 668 -11.83 0.30 30.47
N VAL A 669 -10.57 -0.10 30.62
CA VAL A 669 -9.99 -1.21 29.84
C VAL A 669 -10.34 -2.52 30.53
N VAL A 670 -11.07 -3.38 29.83
CA VAL A 670 -11.44 -4.72 30.31
C VAL A 670 -10.45 -5.73 29.72
N PRO A 671 -9.65 -6.43 30.54
CA PRO A 671 -8.75 -7.47 30.04
C PRO A 671 -9.52 -8.64 29.42
N PHE A 672 -8.91 -9.30 28.46
CA PHE A 672 -9.45 -10.55 27.92
C PHE A 672 -9.34 -11.67 28.96
N ALA A 673 -10.45 -12.36 29.22
CA ALA A 673 -10.53 -13.41 30.23
C ALA A 673 -11.33 -14.65 29.78
N ALA A 674 -11.91 -14.66 28.58
CA ALA A 674 -12.68 -15.81 28.09
C ALA A 674 -11.76 -17.01 27.84
N ASP A 675 -12.23 -18.22 28.14
CA ASP A 675 -11.47 -19.42 27.82
C ASP A 675 -11.51 -19.73 26.30
N PRO A 676 -10.52 -20.47 25.76
CA PRO A 676 -10.48 -20.78 24.34
C PRO A 676 -11.74 -21.50 23.80
N ASP A 677 -12.38 -22.37 24.59
CA ASP A 677 -13.60 -23.09 24.18
C ASP A 677 -14.81 -22.16 24.09
N GLN A 678 -14.87 -21.10 24.92
CA GLN A 678 -15.88 -20.06 24.75
C GLN A 678 -15.72 -19.33 23.42
N VAL A 679 -14.50 -18.96 23.03
CA VAL A 679 -14.22 -18.28 21.75
C VAL A 679 -14.63 -19.17 20.58
N ALA A 680 -14.25 -20.44 20.60
CA ALA A 680 -14.65 -21.38 19.54
C ALA A 680 -16.17 -21.58 19.46
N LYS A 681 -16.88 -21.62 20.60
CA LYS A 681 -18.36 -21.67 20.63
C LYS A 681 -19.00 -20.39 20.10
N VAL A 682 -18.37 -19.22 20.33
CA VAL A 682 -18.82 -17.94 19.76
C VAL A 682 -18.68 -17.96 18.23
N LEU A 683 -17.55 -18.43 17.70
CA LEU A 683 -17.32 -18.57 16.26
C LEU A 683 -18.26 -19.61 15.62
N ASP A 684 -18.53 -20.72 16.29
CA ASP A 684 -19.52 -21.73 15.87
C ASP A 684 -20.95 -21.15 15.87
N GLY A 685 -21.32 -20.41 16.92
CA GLY A 685 -22.59 -19.68 16.98
C GLY A 685 -22.73 -18.65 15.86
N TYR A 686 -21.68 -17.88 15.60
CA TYR A 686 -21.61 -16.95 14.48
C TYR A 686 -21.82 -17.66 13.13
N ASN A 687 -21.11 -18.76 12.89
CA ASN A 687 -21.24 -19.54 11.67
C ASN A 687 -22.66 -20.11 11.48
N LYS A 688 -23.29 -20.57 12.57
CA LYS A 688 -24.67 -21.10 12.54
C LYS A 688 -25.73 -20.02 12.31
N ALA A 689 -25.48 -18.80 12.78
CA ALA A 689 -26.36 -17.66 12.58
C ALA A 689 -26.25 -17.09 11.14
N GLN A 690 -25.20 -17.43 10.38
CA GLN A 690 -25.10 -17.07 8.96
C GLN A 690 -26.13 -17.81 8.11
N LYS A 691 -26.77 -17.12 7.16
CA LYS A 691 -27.64 -17.77 6.18
C LYS A 691 -26.83 -18.31 5.01
N SER A 692 -27.35 -19.35 4.36
CA SER A 692 -26.76 -19.84 3.12
C SER A 692 -26.80 -18.76 2.04
N SER A 693 -25.70 -18.61 1.29
CA SER A 693 -25.59 -17.67 0.18
C SER A 693 -25.14 -18.39 -1.08
N GLN A 694 -25.42 -17.78 -2.23
CA GLN A 694 -24.99 -18.26 -3.52
C GLN A 694 -24.16 -17.19 -4.21
N LEU A 695 -22.91 -17.53 -4.54
CA LEU A 695 -21.93 -16.63 -5.11
C LEU A 695 -21.63 -17.03 -6.55
N LEU A 696 -21.58 -16.05 -7.45
CA LEU A 696 -21.11 -16.29 -8.82
C LEU A 696 -19.88 -15.43 -9.09
N ILE A 697 -18.72 -16.07 -9.24
CA ILE A 697 -17.50 -15.40 -9.69
C ILE A 697 -17.56 -15.32 -11.22
N LEU A 698 -17.60 -14.11 -11.76
CA LEU A 698 -17.58 -13.81 -13.17
C LEU A 698 -16.24 -13.14 -13.50
N MET A 699 -15.35 -13.86 -14.18
CA MET A 699 -13.96 -13.45 -14.37
C MET A 699 -13.63 -13.20 -15.84
N ASP A 700 -13.01 -12.06 -16.11
CA ASP A 700 -12.40 -11.75 -17.39
C ASP A 700 -11.24 -12.73 -17.67
N ALA A 701 -11.29 -13.36 -18.84
CA ALA A 701 -10.29 -14.30 -19.34
C ALA A 701 -9.72 -13.86 -20.70
N SER A 702 -9.85 -12.58 -21.04
CA SER A 702 -9.24 -11.99 -22.22
C SER A 702 -7.70 -11.89 -22.10
N THR A 703 -7.01 -11.68 -23.23
CA THR A 703 -5.55 -11.59 -23.26
C THR A 703 -4.98 -10.38 -22.52
N SER A 704 -5.73 -9.29 -22.33
CA SER A 704 -5.30 -8.13 -21.53
C SER A 704 -5.01 -8.48 -20.07
N MET A 705 -5.66 -9.54 -19.56
CA MET A 705 -5.38 -10.08 -18.22
C MET A 705 -3.95 -10.62 -18.08
N ALA A 706 -3.23 -10.93 -19.17
CA ALA A 706 -1.82 -11.34 -19.11
C ALA A 706 -0.88 -10.18 -18.73
N ASP A 707 -1.27 -8.95 -19.00
CA ASP A 707 -0.41 -7.79 -18.86
C ASP A 707 -0.20 -7.40 -17.39
N GLY A 708 0.97 -6.88 -17.07
CA GLY A 708 1.27 -6.27 -15.76
C GLY A 708 1.06 -7.21 -14.56
N GLY A 709 1.06 -8.54 -14.76
CA GLY A 709 0.84 -9.53 -13.69
C GLY A 709 -0.60 -9.57 -13.16
N LYS A 710 -1.58 -9.03 -13.89
CA LYS A 710 -3.00 -8.96 -13.49
C LYS A 710 -3.61 -10.33 -13.27
N LEU A 711 -3.47 -11.27 -14.22
CA LEU A 711 -4.04 -12.62 -14.11
C LEU A 711 -3.61 -13.32 -12.81
N PRO A 712 -2.32 -13.38 -12.44
CA PRO A 712 -1.92 -13.88 -11.13
C PRO A 712 -2.64 -13.23 -9.94
N ARG A 713 -2.95 -11.93 -9.95
CA ARG A 713 -3.67 -11.29 -8.83
C ARG A 713 -5.17 -11.56 -8.88
N ALA A 714 -5.76 -11.60 -10.08
CA ALA A 714 -7.15 -11.96 -10.32
C ALA A 714 -7.46 -13.36 -9.80
N LEU A 715 -6.61 -14.34 -10.15
CA LEU A 715 -6.72 -15.72 -9.67
C LEU A 715 -6.60 -15.81 -8.15
N ARG A 716 -5.76 -14.96 -7.53
CA ARG A 716 -5.60 -14.89 -6.08
C ARG A 716 -6.80 -14.28 -5.37
N ALA A 717 -7.43 -13.26 -5.95
CA ALA A 717 -8.65 -12.68 -5.43
C ALA A 717 -9.82 -13.66 -5.55
N ALA A 718 -9.98 -14.31 -6.70
CA ALA A 718 -11.01 -15.34 -6.91
C ALA A 718 -10.82 -16.54 -5.96
N SER A 719 -9.58 -17.01 -5.77
CA SER A 719 -9.27 -18.07 -4.79
C SER A 719 -9.65 -17.65 -3.37
N ARG A 720 -9.31 -16.40 -3.00
CA ARG A 720 -9.62 -15.85 -1.68
C ARG A 720 -11.13 -15.76 -1.43
N VAL A 721 -11.90 -15.36 -2.43
CA VAL A 721 -13.37 -15.34 -2.39
C VAL A 721 -13.93 -16.74 -2.15
N MET A 722 -13.42 -17.76 -2.85
CA MET A 722 -13.89 -19.15 -2.67
C MET A 722 -13.55 -19.71 -1.29
N GLU A 723 -12.41 -19.34 -0.71
CA GLU A 723 -12.07 -19.71 0.67
C GLU A 723 -13.04 -19.11 1.70
N MET A 724 -13.53 -17.89 1.46
CA MET A 724 -14.51 -17.24 2.33
C MET A 724 -15.94 -17.72 2.14
N ALA A 725 -16.24 -18.36 1.00
CA ALA A 725 -17.54 -18.99 0.75
C ALA A 725 -17.82 -20.19 1.69
N GLY A 726 -16.85 -20.63 2.51
CA GLY A 726 -17.08 -21.57 3.62
C GLY A 726 -17.80 -22.87 3.22
N ALA A 727 -18.28 -23.62 4.22
CA ALA A 727 -19.03 -24.87 4.02
C ALA A 727 -20.55 -24.66 3.82
N HIS A 728 -21.05 -23.45 4.06
CA HIS A 728 -22.50 -23.12 4.07
C HIS A 728 -22.97 -22.31 2.85
N HIS A 729 -22.05 -21.86 1.99
CA HIS A 729 -22.37 -21.13 0.76
C HIS A 729 -22.07 -21.98 -0.47
N THR A 730 -22.85 -21.78 -1.53
CA THR A 730 -22.59 -22.39 -2.83
C THR A 730 -21.95 -21.39 -3.76
N TYR A 731 -21.08 -21.83 -4.67
CA TYR A 731 -20.45 -20.94 -5.62
C TYR A 731 -20.49 -21.46 -7.06
N GLY A 732 -20.29 -20.56 -8.02
CA GLY A 732 -20.00 -20.85 -9.42
C GLY A 732 -18.82 -20.01 -9.91
N LEU A 733 -18.10 -20.50 -10.92
CA LEU A 733 -17.00 -19.78 -11.56
C LEU A 733 -17.25 -19.75 -13.06
N TRP A 734 -17.55 -18.57 -13.59
CA TRP A 734 -17.77 -18.33 -15.01
C TRP A 734 -16.69 -17.40 -15.54
N THR A 735 -16.32 -17.60 -16.80
CA THR A 735 -15.34 -16.78 -17.48
C THR A 735 -15.92 -16.20 -18.76
N PHE A 736 -15.46 -15.01 -19.13
CA PHE A 736 -15.82 -14.35 -20.38
C PHE A 736 -14.58 -13.67 -20.99
N PRO A 737 -14.43 -13.63 -22.31
CA PRO A 737 -15.31 -14.22 -23.33
C PRO A 737 -15.24 -15.78 -23.38
N ASP A 738 -16.27 -16.43 -23.95
CA ASP A 738 -16.29 -17.88 -24.17
C ASP A 738 -15.46 -18.25 -25.42
N ARG A 739 -14.36 -18.99 -25.22
CA ARG A 739 -13.45 -19.41 -26.31
C ARG A 739 -14.15 -20.19 -27.42
N GLU A 740 -15.16 -20.99 -27.08
CA GLU A 740 -15.88 -21.82 -28.05
C GLU A 740 -16.94 -21.03 -28.83
N ARG A 741 -17.28 -19.82 -28.36
CA ARG A 741 -18.32 -18.95 -28.93
C ARG A 741 -17.83 -17.50 -28.98
N SER A 742 -16.67 -17.29 -29.59
CA SER A 742 -16.04 -15.97 -29.71
C SER A 742 -16.88 -14.91 -30.42
N ASP A 743 -17.82 -15.34 -31.27
CA ASP A 743 -18.72 -14.45 -32.03
C ASP A 743 -19.95 -13.99 -31.22
N ASP A 744 -20.26 -14.65 -30.09
CA ASP A 744 -21.40 -14.29 -29.21
C ASP A 744 -20.90 -13.55 -27.97
N ARG A 745 -21.05 -12.22 -27.96
CA ARG A 745 -20.66 -11.36 -26.84
C ARG A 745 -21.35 -11.70 -25.51
N SER A 746 -22.50 -12.36 -25.56
CA SER A 746 -23.23 -12.77 -24.35
C SER A 746 -22.82 -14.16 -23.82
N ALA A 747 -22.00 -14.89 -24.58
CA ALA A 747 -21.55 -16.22 -24.21
C ALA A 747 -20.55 -16.17 -23.05
N VAL A 748 -20.88 -16.94 -22.02
CA VAL A 748 -20.03 -17.15 -20.84
C VAL A 748 -19.68 -18.63 -20.74
N ARG A 749 -18.43 -18.92 -20.41
CA ARG A 749 -17.95 -20.29 -20.16
C ARG A 749 -18.12 -20.62 -18.68
N LYS A 750 -18.88 -21.68 -18.38
CA LYS A 750 -19.14 -22.13 -17.01
C LYS A 750 -18.04 -23.09 -16.54
N ALA A 751 -16.90 -22.54 -16.12
CA ALA A 751 -15.76 -23.34 -15.65
C ALA A 751 -16.11 -24.18 -14.40
N VAL A 752 -16.96 -23.66 -13.52
CA VAL A 752 -17.62 -24.39 -12.43
C VAL A 752 -19.11 -24.07 -12.46
N PRO A 753 -20.00 -25.08 -12.44
CA PRO A 753 -21.44 -24.85 -12.40
C PRO A 753 -21.84 -24.14 -11.11
N LEU A 754 -22.87 -23.28 -11.19
CA LEU A 754 -23.46 -22.64 -10.03
C LEU A 754 -24.05 -23.71 -9.09
N GLY A 755 -23.85 -23.55 -7.78
CA GLY A 755 -24.30 -24.53 -6.78
C GLY A 755 -23.19 -25.45 -6.25
N SER A 756 -21.93 -25.25 -6.65
CA SER A 756 -20.80 -26.05 -6.16
C SER A 756 -20.50 -25.75 -4.69
N THR A 757 -20.17 -26.79 -3.92
CA THR A 757 -19.74 -26.72 -2.51
C THR A 757 -18.30 -27.17 -2.30
N GLU A 758 -17.56 -27.49 -3.38
CA GLU A 758 -16.21 -28.08 -3.31
C GLU A 758 -15.12 -27.11 -3.79
N PRO A 759 -14.46 -26.33 -2.90
CA PRO A 759 -13.46 -25.32 -3.26
C PRO A 759 -12.33 -25.84 -4.17
N ALA A 760 -11.94 -27.11 -4.01
CA ALA A 760 -10.91 -27.77 -4.82
C ALA A 760 -11.24 -27.75 -6.33
N ARG A 761 -12.51 -27.90 -6.71
CA ARG A 761 -12.93 -27.81 -8.13
C ARG A 761 -12.71 -26.41 -8.68
N GLY A 762 -12.98 -25.39 -7.86
CA GLY A 762 -12.75 -23.99 -8.20
C GLY A 762 -11.27 -23.67 -8.37
N LYS A 763 -10.44 -24.11 -7.42
CA LYS A 763 -8.98 -23.94 -7.50
C LYS A 763 -8.40 -24.59 -8.76
N ALA A 764 -8.77 -25.84 -9.03
CA ALA A 764 -8.32 -26.55 -10.24
C ALA A 764 -8.84 -25.87 -11.53
N ALA A 765 -10.01 -25.24 -11.50
CA ALA A 765 -10.52 -24.47 -12.64
C ALA A 765 -9.69 -23.19 -12.86
N LEU A 766 -9.35 -22.45 -11.80
CA LEU A 766 -8.48 -21.28 -11.84
C LEU A 766 -7.07 -21.60 -12.34
N GLU A 767 -6.46 -22.69 -11.87
CA GLU A 767 -5.12 -23.12 -12.33
C GLU A 767 -5.09 -23.43 -13.84
N ARG A 768 -6.17 -23.98 -14.39
CA ARG A 768 -6.28 -24.22 -15.84
C ARG A 768 -6.44 -22.93 -16.65
N MET A 769 -6.94 -21.85 -16.05
CA MET A 769 -7.10 -20.56 -16.74
C MET A 769 -5.76 -19.89 -17.04
N SER A 770 -4.70 -20.18 -16.27
CA SER A 770 -3.36 -19.63 -16.49
C SER A 770 -2.76 -19.94 -17.87
N GLY A 771 -3.28 -20.94 -18.59
CA GLY A 771 -2.86 -21.29 -19.96
C GLY A 771 -3.93 -21.12 -21.04
N GLY A 772 -5.05 -20.44 -20.75
CA GLY A 772 -6.28 -20.50 -21.56
C GLY A 772 -6.92 -19.17 -21.93
N LEU A 773 -6.17 -18.05 -21.90
CA LEU A 773 -6.70 -16.72 -22.25
C LEU A 773 -7.23 -16.67 -23.68
N VAL A 774 -8.22 -15.80 -23.91
CA VAL A 774 -8.93 -15.65 -25.18
C VAL A 774 -8.55 -14.32 -25.83
N GLU A 775 -8.11 -14.35 -27.09
CA GLU A 775 -7.66 -13.17 -27.84
C GLU A 775 -8.84 -12.36 -28.38
N HIS A 776 -9.79 -11.96 -27.53
CA HIS A 776 -10.96 -11.14 -27.85
C HIS A 776 -11.28 -10.21 -26.66
N GLY A 777 -11.83 -9.02 -26.93
CA GLY A 777 -12.26 -8.08 -25.90
C GLY A 777 -13.38 -8.64 -25.01
N ALA A 778 -13.41 -8.24 -23.74
CA ALA A 778 -14.34 -8.76 -22.76
C ALA A 778 -15.64 -7.93 -22.72
N ALA A 779 -16.74 -8.47 -23.27
CA ALA A 779 -18.05 -7.83 -23.28
C ALA A 779 -18.74 -7.91 -21.89
N MET A 780 -18.31 -7.04 -20.97
CA MET A 780 -18.72 -7.06 -19.57
C MET A 780 -20.24 -6.97 -19.38
N GLU A 781 -20.91 -6.02 -20.02
CA GLU A 781 -22.35 -5.78 -19.80
C GLU A 781 -23.22 -6.95 -20.24
N GLU A 782 -22.91 -7.58 -21.37
CA GLU A 782 -23.61 -8.75 -21.89
C GLU A 782 -23.41 -9.97 -21.00
N ALA A 783 -22.15 -10.24 -20.60
CA ALA A 783 -21.81 -11.34 -19.69
C ALA A 783 -22.48 -11.16 -18.32
N LEU A 784 -22.44 -9.94 -17.78
CA LEU A 784 -23.05 -9.59 -16.51
C LEU A 784 -24.58 -9.67 -16.58
N THR A 785 -25.20 -9.25 -17.69
CA THR A 785 -26.63 -9.41 -17.92
C THR A 785 -27.05 -10.89 -17.85
N THR A 786 -26.29 -11.79 -18.47
CA THR A 786 -26.51 -13.25 -18.39
C THR A 786 -26.35 -13.79 -16.98
N ALA A 787 -25.33 -13.32 -16.24
CA ALA A 787 -25.09 -13.69 -14.85
C ALA A 787 -26.23 -13.25 -13.93
N VAL A 788 -26.65 -11.97 -13.98
CA VAL A 788 -27.73 -11.41 -13.16
C VAL A 788 -29.05 -12.13 -13.42
N ARG A 789 -29.42 -12.40 -14.68
CA ARG A 789 -30.63 -13.19 -15.00
C ARG A 789 -30.59 -14.59 -14.40
N THR A 790 -29.42 -15.21 -14.36
CA THR A 790 -29.28 -16.56 -13.80
C THR A 790 -29.40 -16.53 -12.29
N MET A 791 -28.73 -15.59 -11.63
CA MET A 791 -28.79 -15.44 -10.17
C MET A 791 -30.21 -15.15 -9.68
N LYS A 792 -30.95 -14.28 -10.37
CA LYS A 792 -32.37 -13.99 -10.01
C LYS A 792 -33.30 -15.19 -10.17
N LYS A 793 -32.99 -16.12 -11.09
CA LYS A 793 -33.78 -17.35 -11.30
C LYS A 793 -33.43 -18.47 -10.31
N ALA A 794 -32.27 -18.40 -9.66
CA ALA A 794 -31.76 -19.48 -8.83
C ALA A 794 -32.50 -19.65 -7.48
N GLY A 795 -33.42 -18.75 -7.13
CA GLY A 795 -34.37 -18.93 -6.02
C GLY A 795 -33.81 -18.76 -4.59
N GLY A 796 -32.52 -18.42 -4.44
CA GLY A 796 -31.92 -18.07 -3.15
C GLY A 796 -32.19 -16.61 -2.76
N THR A 797 -32.26 -16.32 -1.46
CA THR A 797 -32.49 -14.95 -0.95
C THR A 797 -31.20 -14.14 -0.79
N ASN A 798 -30.04 -14.80 -0.74
CA ASN A 798 -28.74 -14.18 -0.47
C ASN A 798 -27.77 -14.49 -1.61
N ASN A 799 -27.90 -13.75 -2.71
CA ASN A 799 -27.16 -13.97 -3.96
C ASN A 799 -26.23 -12.80 -4.23
N ALA A 800 -25.01 -13.05 -4.71
CA ALA A 800 -24.16 -11.98 -5.24
C ALA A 800 -23.29 -12.45 -6.40
N ILE A 801 -22.80 -11.46 -7.15
CA ILE A 801 -21.85 -11.67 -8.24
C ILE A 801 -20.53 -11.00 -7.86
N VAL A 802 -19.43 -11.73 -7.99
CA VAL A 802 -18.07 -11.20 -7.89
C VAL A 802 -17.53 -11.02 -9.30
N LEU A 803 -17.44 -9.79 -9.76
CA LEU A 803 -16.94 -9.45 -11.09
C LEU A 803 -15.44 -9.13 -11.01
N VAL A 804 -14.60 -9.84 -11.74
CA VAL A 804 -13.15 -9.57 -11.83
C VAL A 804 -12.83 -9.16 -13.26
N LEU A 805 -12.36 -7.93 -13.47
CA LEU A 805 -12.07 -7.39 -14.79
C LEU A 805 -10.79 -6.56 -14.79
N ASP A 806 -10.14 -6.47 -15.95
CA ASP A 806 -9.04 -5.54 -16.19
C ASP A 806 -9.58 -4.13 -16.44
N GLU A 807 -9.97 -3.82 -17.68
CA GLU A 807 -10.45 -2.51 -18.09
C GLU A 807 -11.72 -2.70 -18.91
N ASP A 808 -12.66 -1.75 -18.82
CA ASP A 808 -13.86 -1.79 -19.65
C ASP A 808 -13.48 -1.36 -21.07
N ASP A 809 -13.29 -2.32 -21.98
CA ASP A 809 -13.05 -2.11 -23.42
C ASP A 809 -14.31 -1.60 -24.16
N GLY A 810 -15.23 -0.91 -23.47
CA GLY A 810 -16.45 -0.29 -23.98
C GLY A 810 -16.26 0.84 -24.99
N GLY A 811 -15.29 0.72 -25.90
CA GLY A 811 -15.13 1.51 -27.12
C GLY A 811 -16.30 1.35 -28.10
N PRO A 812 -16.38 2.22 -29.13
CA PRO A 812 -17.62 2.67 -29.74
C PRO A 812 -18.41 1.56 -30.44
N GLY A 813 -19.40 1.03 -29.72
CA GLY A 813 -20.35 0.04 -30.20
C GLY A 813 -21.44 -0.30 -29.19
N ARG A 814 -21.72 0.61 -28.24
CA ARG A 814 -22.77 0.44 -27.21
C ARG A 814 -24.11 0.17 -27.88
N ALA A 815 -24.58 -1.06 -27.81
CA ALA A 815 -25.99 -1.33 -28.04
C ALA A 815 -26.74 -0.76 -26.83
N ALA A 816 -27.34 0.42 -26.97
CA ALA A 816 -28.11 1.10 -25.91
C ALA A 816 -29.18 0.20 -25.24
N ASP A 817 -29.58 -0.88 -25.92
CA ASP A 817 -30.51 -1.87 -25.42
C ASP A 817 -29.94 -2.76 -24.29
N VAL A 818 -28.63 -3.03 -24.27
CA VAL A 818 -27.99 -3.89 -23.25
C VAL A 818 -27.89 -3.16 -21.91
N GLU A 819 -27.35 -1.95 -21.89
CA GLU A 819 -27.25 -1.08 -20.71
C GLU A 819 -28.64 -0.88 -20.07
N LYS A 820 -29.66 -0.59 -20.89
CA LYS A 820 -31.04 -0.42 -20.43
C LYS A 820 -31.60 -1.71 -19.81
N THR A 821 -31.29 -2.86 -20.41
CA THR A 821 -31.72 -4.17 -19.90
C THR A 821 -31.03 -4.52 -18.58
N LEU A 822 -29.72 -4.30 -18.48
CA LEU A 822 -28.96 -4.52 -17.25
C LEU A 822 -29.44 -3.59 -16.14
N THR A 823 -29.68 -2.32 -16.45
CA THR A 823 -30.26 -1.34 -15.52
C THR A 823 -31.61 -1.80 -14.96
N GLY A 824 -32.50 -2.27 -15.83
CA GLY A 824 -33.80 -2.80 -15.41
C GLY A 824 -33.63 -4.00 -14.48
N LEU A 825 -32.79 -4.97 -14.88
CA LEU A 825 -32.53 -6.15 -14.08
C LEU A 825 -31.96 -5.81 -12.70
N LEU A 826 -30.97 -4.92 -12.61
CA LEU A 826 -30.36 -4.58 -11.32
C LEU A 826 -31.36 -3.89 -10.36
N LYS A 827 -32.31 -3.12 -10.89
CA LYS A 827 -33.35 -2.44 -10.09
C LYS A 827 -34.50 -3.35 -9.69
N ASP A 828 -34.85 -4.33 -10.52
CA ASP A 828 -35.97 -5.23 -10.24
C ASP A 828 -35.60 -6.24 -9.13
N GLY A 829 -36.51 -6.55 -8.22
CA GLY A 829 -36.28 -7.59 -7.20
C GLY A 829 -36.21 -9.00 -7.81
N PRO A 830 -35.53 -9.98 -7.16
CA PRO A 830 -34.76 -9.87 -5.92
C PRO A 830 -33.37 -9.24 -6.14
N GLU A 831 -32.84 -8.56 -5.12
CA GLU A 831 -31.53 -7.88 -5.17
C GLU A 831 -30.37 -8.86 -5.44
N VAL A 832 -29.41 -8.45 -6.27
CA VAL A 832 -28.18 -9.22 -6.55
C VAL A 832 -27.01 -8.23 -6.58
N PRO A 833 -26.33 -8.02 -5.44
CA PRO A 833 -25.18 -7.13 -5.38
C PRO A 833 -24.05 -7.59 -6.29
N VAL A 834 -23.40 -6.62 -6.97
CA VAL A 834 -22.22 -6.87 -7.79
C VAL A 834 -20.99 -6.30 -7.11
N LEU A 835 -20.11 -7.19 -6.66
CA LEU A 835 -18.84 -6.89 -6.03
C LEU A 835 -17.74 -6.94 -7.08
N THR A 836 -17.16 -5.80 -7.42
CA THR A 836 -16.23 -5.69 -8.53
C THR A 836 -14.79 -5.56 -8.05
N LEU A 837 -13.87 -6.35 -8.61
CA LEU A 837 -12.43 -6.13 -8.58
C LEU A 837 -11.99 -5.54 -9.92
N ALA A 838 -11.59 -4.28 -9.92
CA ALA A 838 -11.15 -3.55 -11.10
C ALA A 838 -9.63 -3.48 -11.16
N MET A 839 -9.03 -4.05 -12.21
CA MET A 839 -7.58 -4.23 -12.34
C MET A 839 -6.92 -3.32 -13.38
N GLY A 840 -7.73 -2.48 -14.01
CA GLY A 840 -7.33 -1.47 -14.98
C GLY A 840 -6.82 -0.22 -14.32
N ARG A 841 -6.21 0.66 -15.12
CA ARG A 841 -5.49 1.86 -14.66
C ARG A 841 -6.36 2.83 -13.86
N SER A 842 -7.64 2.92 -14.21
CA SER A 842 -8.62 3.76 -13.51
C SER A 842 -9.25 3.09 -12.29
N GLY A 843 -8.96 1.81 -12.03
CA GLY A 843 -9.58 1.04 -10.96
C GLY A 843 -11.10 1.25 -10.92
N CYS A 844 -11.61 1.66 -9.76
CA CYS A 844 -13.02 1.95 -9.54
C CYS A 844 -13.50 3.36 -9.93
N ASP A 845 -12.65 4.20 -10.49
CA ASP A 845 -12.98 5.59 -10.83
C ASP A 845 -13.69 5.73 -12.18
N THR A 846 -14.06 4.62 -12.82
CA THR A 846 -14.82 4.64 -14.08
C THR A 846 -16.31 4.83 -13.82
N PHE A 847 -16.98 5.61 -14.68
CA PHE A 847 -18.41 5.87 -14.57
C PHE A 847 -19.23 4.57 -14.56
N ALA A 848 -18.88 3.59 -15.41
CA ALA A 848 -19.58 2.32 -15.51
C ALA A 848 -19.52 1.52 -14.19
N LEU A 849 -18.35 1.48 -13.53
CA LEU A 849 -18.19 0.73 -12.28
C LEU A 849 -18.82 1.44 -11.08
N GLN A 850 -18.76 2.78 -11.04
CA GLN A 850 -19.48 3.57 -10.03
C GLN A 850 -21.01 3.42 -10.18
N TRP A 851 -21.50 3.48 -11.41
CA TRP A 851 -22.91 3.24 -11.73
C TRP A 851 -23.34 1.82 -11.34
N LEU A 852 -22.52 0.80 -11.65
CA LEU A 852 -22.81 -0.59 -11.33
C LEU A 852 -22.86 -0.82 -9.82
N ALA A 853 -21.88 -0.31 -9.08
CA ALA A 853 -21.86 -0.38 -7.62
C ALA A 853 -23.09 0.30 -7.00
N GLY A 854 -23.45 1.49 -7.47
CA GLY A 854 -24.62 2.23 -6.97
C GLY A 854 -25.96 1.57 -7.31
N THR A 855 -26.11 1.03 -8.53
CA THR A 855 -27.39 0.47 -9.01
C THR A 855 -27.65 -0.93 -8.48
N SER A 856 -26.60 -1.74 -8.30
CA SER A 856 -26.72 -3.10 -7.74
C SER A 856 -26.68 -3.15 -6.22
N ASN A 857 -26.49 -2.01 -5.54
CA ASN A 857 -26.11 -1.95 -4.12
C ASN A 857 -24.83 -2.76 -3.81
N GLY A 858 -23.94 -2.81 -4.80
CA GLY A 858 -22.67 -3.49 -4.76
C GLY A 858 -21.52 -2.57 -4.34
N ARG A 859 -20.29 -3.01 -4.57
CA ARG A 859 -19.07 -2.28 -4.26
C ARG A 859 -18.02 -2.53 -5.32
N CYS A 860 -17.12 -1.56 -5.50
CA CYS A 860 -15.95 -1.73 -6.34
C CYS A 860 -14.68 -1.62 -5.48
N VAL A 861 -13.74 -2.53 -5.72
CA VAL A 861 -12.41 -2.60 -5.12
C VAL A 861 -11.38 -2.45 -6.23
N SER A 862 -10.52 -1.45 -6.13
CA SER A 862 -9.39 -1.28 -7.06
C SER A 862 -8.31 -2.31 -6.75
N ASP A 863 -7.59 -2.76 -7.78
CA ASP A 863 -6.45 -3.66 -7.62
C ASP A 863 -5.37 -3.06 -6.70
N GLY A 864 -4.77 -3.92 -5.90
CA GLY A 864 -3.83 -3.55 -4.85
C GLY A 864 -3.54 -4.70 -3.90
N PRO A 865 -2.53 -4.56 -3.02
CA PRO A 865 -2.12 -5.63 -2.10
C PRO A 865 -3.24 -6.13 -1.19
N THR A 866 -4.14 -5.23 -0.77
CA THR A 866 -5.27 -5.52 0.13
C THR A 866 -6.54 -5.95 -0.60
N ALA A 867 -6.60 -5.83 -1.92
CA ALA A 867 -7.82 -6.06 -2.70
C ALA A 867 -8.42 -7.48 -2.51
N PRO A 868 -7.62 -8.57 -2.46
CA PRO A 868 -8.17 -9.90 -2.19
C PRO A 868 -8.89 -9.99 -0.84
N ASP A 869 -8.37 -9.35 0.20
CA ASP A 869 -8.94 -9.42 1.55
C ASP A 869 -10.14 -8.47 1.71
N GLN A 870 -10.12 -7.32 1.05
CA GLN A 870 -11.28 -6.44 0.94
C GLN A 870 -12.45 -7.16 0.25
N LEU A 871 -12.18 -7.84 -0.87
CA LEU A 871 -13.19 -8.62 -1.58
C LEU A 871 -13.70 -9.82 -0.77
N ALA A 872 -12.81 -10.50 -0.03
CA ALA A 872 -13.17 -11.57 0.89
C ALA A 872 -14.10 -11.09 2.01
N GLY A 873 -13.84 -9.91 2.58
CA GLY A 873 -14.74 -9.27 3.54
C GLY A 873 -16.11 -9.05 2.92
N LEU A 874 -16.17 -8.33 1.80
CA LEU A 874 -17.44 -8.10 1.10
C LEU A 874 -18.22 -9.40 0.82
N VAL A 875 -17.53 -10.48 0.48
CA VAL A 875 -18.17 -11.78 0.26
C VAL A 875 -18.70 -12.41 1.54
N ALA A 876 -17.91 -12.39 2.62
CA ALA A 876 -18.34 -12.88 3.92
C ALA A 876 -19.61 -12.17 4.41
N SER A 877 -19.90 -10.96 3.92
CA SER A 877 -21.08 -10.16 4.28
C SER A 877 -22.41 -10.50 3.62
N ILE A 878 -22.37 -11.28 2.55
CA ILE A 878 -23.60 -11.69 1.85
C ILE A 878 -24.35 -12.75 2.68
N GLY A 879 -23.60 -13.49 3.50
CA GLY A 879 -24.07 -14.62 4.29
C GLY A 879 -25.22 -14.28 5.22
N ALA A 880 -25.26 -13.14 5.90
CA ALA A 880 -26.31 -12.92 6.89
C ALA A 880 -27.34 -11.84 6.57
N ALA A 881 -27.35 -11.24 5.37
CA ALA A 881 -28.35 -10.22 5.03
C ALA A 881 -29.79 -10.64 5.43
N ALA A 882 -30.49 -9.81 6.21
CA ALA A 882 -31.84 -10.05 6.68
C ALA A 882 -32.81 -8.93 6.26
N LYS A 883 -33.90 -9.36 5.61
CA LYS A 883 -35.18 -8.68 5.33
C LYS A 883 -35.11 -7.17 5.14
N GLU A 884 -35.30 -6.73 3.90
CA GLU A 884 -36.12 -5.55 3.68
C GLU A 884 -37.52 -5.83 4.27
N GLU A 885 -37.96 -5.01 5.23
CA GLU A 885 -39.35 -4.96 5.66
C GLU A 885 -40.22 -4.60 4.44
N GLN A 886 -41.21 -5.44 4.16
CA GLN A 886 -42.36 -5.06 3.34
C GLN A 886 -43.17 -3.95 4.01
#